data_AF-A0A6C1NQ60-F1
#
_entry.id   AF-A0A6C1NQ60-F1
#
_cell.length_a   1.000
_cell.length_b   1.000
_cell.length_c   1.000
_cell.angle_alpha   90.00
_cell.angle_beta   90.00
_cell.angle_gamma   90.00
#
_symmetry.space_group_name_H-M   'P 1'
#
loop_
_entity.id
_entity.type
_entity.pdbx_description
1 polymer ?
#
loop_
_entity_poly.entity_id
_entity_poly.type
_entity_poly.pdbx_seq_one_letter_code
_entity_poly.pdbx_strand_id
1 'polypeptide(L)'
;MTLPAVRLVAPAPFSRTSGGYCYDREILAGLRRLGVHAEPLAVEGPFPGPDSRAARSLDRALEGLADGTLVVLDGLAAGAAPTVVSAHAPRLCLIALVHHPLHLEAPDHLEEPDEGHPPGGREALRTLEAAGLVRVRGVIVPSEASAGSVRELGIPAERIRIVAPGVRLPSSPVGPVGDRHAGEGSDEEVRLLAVGALIPRKGLHVLLEVLAELDAPPWSLDVVGSTEADPIYAARLRERAEQPDLASRIRIRGELPEAALEELRSQAHLAVHPALHEGWGIVLAEAMVRGLPVVTTTAGAIPDVVPPGAGARVPPGDPVALRAALVRFIVDREARRRAGEVARNHARNLPDWSTQARAFRTALEELRADVAAPSASPNQRGTPDGIPGKFEPAWLRLREPVDHRSRSTGLEDLLMERARREGWDTAVDLGGGTGSNVRHLSRRLQGAGIPIPRWTVVDHDPRLLAALPPQVGAVRGSLAEQGLQVAAGSALVTASALLDLVTGEWIEALADSLETTTRAVLLTLSWDGSARWREADPPADPRPGPDGDRHPPLRSDPRMEALMAAVHRHQEGDKGMGPALGPRAPRVAEEVFRRRGWEVHRAHAPWQLDAADLALALELVRGWLEAAAEVDPGTSEAARSLLEDRLHLLARGQLVLEVGHLDLLALPPRGALIDPGRVT
;
A
#
# COMPACT_ATOMS: atom_id res chain seq x y z
N MET A 1 17.35 10.58 -28.51
CA MET A 1 15.97 11.00 -28.87
C MET A 1 15.58 12.14 -27.94
N THR A 2 14.87 13.17 -28.39
CA THR A 2 14.39 14.24 -27.52
C THR A 2 13.32 13.69 -26.55
N LEU A 3 13.42 14.06 -25.27
CA LEU A 3 12.43 13.67 -24.26
C LEU A 3 11.08 14.36 -24.61
N PRO A 4 9.94 13.63 -24.59
CA PRO A 4 8.62 14.21 -24.83
C PRO A 4 8.25 15.21 -23.72
N ALA A 5 7.11 15.89 -23.91
CA ALA A 5 6.57 16.75 -22.87
C ALA A 5 6.34 15.96 -21.55
N VAL A 6 6.71 16.58 -20.44
CA VAL A 6 6.58 16.03 -19.09
C VAL A 6 5.43 16.74 -18.37
N ARG A 7 4.54 15.96 -17.75
CA ARG A 7 3.52 16.46 -16.82
C ARG A 7 3.87 16.00 -15.41
N LEU A 8 4.18 16.92 -14.50
CA LEU A 8 4.38 16.57 -13.10
C LEU A 8 3.06 16.79 -12.34
N VAL A 9 2.46 15.72 -11.86
CA VAL A 9 1.19 15.75 -11.13
C VAL A 9 1.49 15.72 -9.64
N ALA A 10 1.06 16.75 -8.92
CA ALA A 10 1.27 16.86 -7.48
C ALA A 10 0.06 17.50 -6.78
N PRO A 11 -0.17 17.23 -5.48
CA PRO A 11 -1.27 17.84 -4.74
C PRO A 11 -1.20 19.38 -4.75
N ALA A 12 -2.36 20.02 -4.76
CA ALA A 12 -2.49 21.47 -4.75
C ALA A 12 -2.34 22.05 -3.32
N PRO A 13 -1.92 23.33 -3.20
CA PRO A 13 -1.38 24.17 -4.26
C PRO A 13 0.10 23.86 -4.53
N PHE A 14 0.51 23.89 -5.80
CA PHE A 14 1.92 23.67 -6.19
C PHE A 14 2.88 24.78 -5.69
N SER A 15 2.33 25.91 -5.25
CA SER A 15 3.07 27.00 -4.60
C SER A 15 3.44 26.69 -3.14
N ARG A 16 2.95 25.59 -2.55
CA ARG A 16 3.25 25.21 -1.16
C ARG A 16 4.77 25.18 -0.90
N THR A 17 5.17 25.73 0.25
CA THR A 17 6.57 25.80 0.66
C THR A 17 6.94 24.54 1.45
N SER A 18 7.44 23.52 0.76
CA SER A 18 8.03 22.33 1.40
C SER A 18 9.27 21.86 0.63
N GLY A 19 10.04 20.93 1.22
CA GLY A 19 11.18 20.32 0.55
C GLY A 19 10.82 19.62 -0.76
N GLY A 20 9.75 18.82 -0.79
CA GLY A 20 9.29 18.11 -2.00
C GLY A 20 8.85 19.08 -3.10
N TYR A 21 7.95 20.01 -2.78
CA TYR A 21 7.53 21.03 -3.75
C TYR A 21 8.69 21.95 -4.22
N CYS A 22 9.70 22.21 -3.38
CA CYS A 22 10.90 22.91 -3.81
C CYS A 22 11.66 22.09 -4.86
N TYR A 23 11.88 20.80 -4.60
CA TYR A 23 12.49 19.88 -5.54
C TYR A 23 11.74 19.84 -6.88
N ASP A 24 10.42 19.66 -6.84
CA ASP A 24 9.60 19.55 -8.05
C ASP A 24 9.72 20.81 -8.92
N ARG A 25 9.65 22.00 -8.30
CA ARG A 25 9.81 23.28 -9.01
C ARG A 25 11.19 23.43 -9.63
N GLU A 26 12.25 23.08 -8.89
CA GLU A 26 13.62 23.19 -9.40
C GLU A 26 13.89 22.22 -10.55
N ILE A 27 13.38 20.98 -10.46
CA ILE A 27 13.46 20.00 -11.54
C ILE A 27 12.67 20.47 -12.77
N LEU A 28 11.43 20.93 -12.62
CA LEU A 28 10.65 21.45 -13.74
C LEU A 28 11.36 22.64 -14.41
N ALA A 29 11.87 23.59 -13.62
CA ALA A 29 12.64 24.72 -14.14
C ALA A 29 13.92 24.27 -14.85
N GLY A 30 14.62 23.28 -14.31
CA GLY A 30 15.82 22.68 -14.90
C GLY A 30 15.53 21.96 -16.22
N LEU A 31 14.47 21.16 -16.29
CA LEU A 31 14.03 20.49 -17.50
C LEU A 31 13.67 21.49 -18.61
N ARG A 32 12.97 22.59 -18.27
CA ARG A 32 12.69 23.68 -19.23
C ARG A 32 13.97 24.33 -19.76
N ARG A 33 14.98 24.57 -18.91
CA ARG A 33 16.31 25.06 -19.34
C ARG A 33 17.03 24.08 -20.28
N LEU A 34 16.76 22.78 -20.15
CA LEU A 34 17.28 21.73 -21.04
C LEU A 34 16.44 21.56 -22.33
N GLY A 35 15.44 22.42 -22.57
CA GLY A 35 14.59 22.37 -23.76
C GLY A 35 13.44 21.35 -23.69
N VAL A 36 13.15 20.78 -22.51
CA VAL A 36 12.01 19.88 -22.31
C VAL A 36 10.77 20.69 -21.94
N HIS A 37 9.66 20.45 -22.63
CA HIS A 37 8.37 21.04 -22.25
C HIS A 37 7.84 20.36 -20.97
N ALA A 38 8.09 20.94 -19.81
CA ALA A 38 7.74 20.37 -18.51
C ALA A 38 6.79 21.29 -17.75
N GLU A 39 5.57 20.85 -17.45
CA GLU A 39 4.57 21.67 -16.73
C GLU A 39 4.01 20.93 -15.51
N PRO A 40 3.72 21.64 -14.41
CA PRO A 40 2.99 21.07 -13.29
C PRO A 40 1.50 20.93 -13.62
N LEU A 41 0.87 19.93 -13.03
CA LEU A 41 -0.57 19.72 -13.03
C LEU A 41 -1.01 19.49 -11.58
N ALA A 42 -1.68 20.48 -10.99
CA ALA A 42 -2.09 20.40 -9.59
C ALA A 42 -3.39 19.60 -9.44
N VAL A 43 -3.45 18.71 -8.44
CA VAL A 43 -4.66 17.94 -8.10
C VAL A 43 -5.20 18.34 -6.73
N GLU A 44 -6.51 18.48 -6.62
CA GLU A 44 -7.17 18.92 -5.38
C GLU A 44 -7.54 17.75 -4.48
N GLY A 45 -7.56 17.99 -3.17
CA GLY A 45 -7.98 17.03 -2.15
C GLY A 45 -6.93 16.84 -1.05
N PRO A 46 -7.31 16.23 0.08
CA PRO A 46 -6.38 15.81 1.13
C PRO A 46 -5.60 14.59 0.63
N PHE A 47 -4.33 14.81 0.28
CA PHE A 47 -3.39 13.73 -0.02
C PHE A 47 -2.39 13.59 1.15
N PRO A 48 -2.19 12.38 1.70
CA PRO A 48 -3.07 11.21 1.57
C PRO A 48 -4.39 11.39 2.31
N GLY A 49 -5.47 10.82 1.81
CA GLY A 49 -6.76 10.91 2.48
C GLY A 49 -7.83 10.07 1.80
N PRO A 50 -8.86 9.65 2.54
CA PRO A 50 -9.91 8.74 2.08
C PRO A 50 -10.97 9.48 1.26
N ASP A 51 -10.66 10.72 0.88
CA ASP A 51 -11.65 11.62 0.35
C ASP A 51 -11.75 11.38 -1.15
N SER A 52 -13.01 11.37 -1.55
CA SER A 52 -13.39 11.10 -2.92
C SER A 52 -13.00 12.23 -3.87
N ARG A 53 -12.64 13.40 -3.33
CA ARG A 53 -12.16 14.54 -4.12
C ARG A 53 -10.73 14.33 -4.60
N ALA A 54 -9.83 13.78 -3.78
CA ALA A 54 -8.44 13.49 -4.11
C ALA A 54 -8.36 12.48 -5.26
N ALA A 55 -8.98 11.32 -5.09
CA ALA A 55 -9.04 10.28 -6.11
C ALA A 55 -9.68 10.81 -7.41
N ARG A 56 -10.85 11.46 -7.35
CA ARG A 56 -11.50 12.05 -8.54
C ARG A 56 -10.70 13.17 -9.19
N SER A 57 -9.97 13.97 -8.42
CA SER A 57 -9.15 15.04 -8.98
C SER A 57 -7.96 14.47 -9.72
N LEU A 58 -7.33 13.42 -9.18
CA LEU A 58 -6.25 12.71 -9.85
C LEU A 58 -6.76 12.02 -11.12
N ASP A 59 -7.89 11.31 -11.02
CA ASP A 59 -8.50 10.56 -12.12
C ASP A 59 -8.80 11.48 -13.31
N ARG A 60 -9.55 12.58 -13.08
CA ARG A 60 -9.85 13.58 -14.12
C ARG A 60 -8.59 14.23 -14.71
N ALA A 61 -7.58 14.49 -13.87
CA ALA A 61 -6.33 15.09 -14.32
C ALA A 61 -5.56 14.15 -15.27
N LEU A 62 -5.55 12.84 -15.00
CA LEU A 62 -4.91 11.85 -15.85
C LEU A 62 -5.76 11.49 -17.08
N GLU A 63 -7.08 11.49 -16.94
CA GLU A 63 -8.02 11.27 -18.03
C GLU A 63 -7.82 12.30 -19.14
N GLY A 64 -7.69 13.59 -18.79
CA GLY A 64 -7.48 14.68 -19.74
C GLY A 64 -6.13 14.67 -20.48
N LEU A 65 -5.23 13.73 -20.19
CA LEU A 65 -3.95 13.58 -20.88
C LEU A 65 -4.07 12.61 -22.06
N ALA A 66 -3.33 12.86 -23.14
CA ALA A 66 -3.27 11.97 -24.30
C ALA A 66 -2.48 10.69 -24.00
N ASP A 67 -2.82 9.60 -24.70
CA ASP A 67 -2.14 8.31 -24.59
C ASP A 67 -0.63 8.43 -24.86
N GLY A 68 0.17 7.69 -24.09
CA GLY A 68 1.63 7.72 -24.16
C GLY A 68 2.27 8.97 -23.53
N THR A 69 1.50 9.91 -22.97
CA THR A 69 2.06 11.08 -22.25
C THR A 69 2.97 10.62 -21.11
N LEU A 70 4.13 11.26 -20.97
CA LEU A 70 5.06 11.05 -19.86
C LEU A 70 4.62 11.85 -18.63
N VAL A 71 4.26 11.13 -17.58
CA VAL A 71 3.72 11.70 -16.34
C VAL A 71 4.62 11.33 -15.18
N VAL A 72 5.07 12.34 -14.44
CA VAL A 72 5.72 12.19 -13.14
C VAL A 72 4.66 12.38 -12.07
N LEU A 73 4.29 11.32 -11.36
CA LEU A 73 3.32 11.35 -10.26
C LEU A 73 4.06 11.55 -8.95
N ASP A 74 3.74 12.62 -8.21
CA ASP A 74 4.20 12.78 -6.84
C ASP A 74 3.77 11.59 -5.96
N GLY A 75 4.65 11.17 -5.04
CA GLY A 75 4.45 10.00 -4.19
C GLY A 75 3.18 10.06 -3.33
N LEU A 76 2.74 11.26 -2.93
CA LEU A 76 1.49 11.43 -2.19
C LEU A 76 0.27 11.05 -3.04
N ALA A 77 0.29 11.38 -4.33
CA ALA A 77 -0.79 11.05 -5.26
C ALA A 77 -0.69 9.60 -5.76
N ALA A 78 0.52 9.15 -6.10
CA ALA A 78 0.76 7.80 -6.59
C ALA A 78 0.44 6.72 -5.54
N GLY A 79 0.81 6.95 -4.29
CA GLY A 79 0.62 6.01 -3.19
C GLY A 79 -0.79 6.00 -2.59
N ALA A 80 -1.57 7.06 -2.79
CA ALA A 80 -2.89 7.20 -2.17
C ALA A 80 -4.06 6.80 -3.08
N ALA A 81 -3.84 6.48 -4.36
CA ALA A 81 -4.93 6.15 -5.29
C ALA A 81 -4.59 4.97 -6.23
N PRO A 82 -4.32 3.78 -5.69
CA PRO A 82 -3.93 2.61 -6.47
C PRO A 82 -4.91 2.22 -7.58
N THR A 83 -6.23 2.43 -7.44
CA THR A 83 -7.19 2.08 -8.49
C THR A 83 -7.11 3.06 -9.67
N VAL A 84 -6.90 4.35 -9.39
CA VAL A 84 -6.67 5.40 -10.40
C VAL A 84 -5.35 5.16 -11.13
N VAL A 85 -4.26 4.91 -10.41
CA VAL A 85 -2.95 4.61 -11.03
C VAL A 85 -3.05 3.37 -11.91
N SER A 86 -3.71 2.31 -11.43
CA SER A 86 -3.90 1.07 -12.20
C SER A 86 -4.68 1.28 -13.50
N ALA A 87 -5.73 2.11 -13.47
CA ALA A 87 -6.55 2.38 -14.64
C ALA A 87 -5.80 3.16 -15.73
N HIS A 88 -4.92 4.08 -15.34
CA HIS A 88 -4.18 4.93 -16.29
C HIS A 88 -2.82 4.37 -16.71
N ALA A 89 -2.23 3.45 -15.94
CA ALA A 89 -0.91 2.86 -16.23
C ALA A 89 -0.76 2.20 -17.62
N PRO A 90 -1.77 1.50 -18.18
CA PRO A 90 -1.67 0.94 -19.54
C PRO A 90 -1.63 2.01 -20.64
N ARG A 91 -2.24 3.18 -20.38
CA ARG A 91 -2.45 4.25 -21.36
C ARG A 91 -1.36 5.32 -21.29
N LEU A 92 -0.87 5.63 -20.10
CA LEU A 92 0.12 6.68 -19.84
C LEU A 92 1.49 6.10 -19.50
N CYS A 93 2.55 6.89 -19.69
CA CYS A 93 3.89 6.55 -19.21
C CYS A 93 4.07 7.14 -17.81
N LEU A 94 3.56 6.43 -16.79
CA LEU A 94 3.60 6.86 -15.39
C LEU A 94 4.95 6.53 -14.75
N ILE A 95 5.60 7.51 -14.13
CA ILE A 95 6.79 7.36 -13.26
C ILE A 95 6.46 8.03 -11.95
N ALA A 96 6.70 7.37 -10.80
CA ALA A 96 6.48 8.00 -9.50
C ALA A 96 7.73 8.78 -9.04
N LEU A 97 7.53 9.91 -8.37
CA LEU A 97 8.57 10.65 -7.65
C LEU A 97 8.25 10.58 -6.15
N VAL A 98 8.96 9.72 -5.44
CA VAL A 98 8.72 9.45 -4.01
C VAL A 98 9.78 10.17 -3.19
N HIS A 99 9.42 11.32 -2.62
CA HIS A 99 10.29 12.08 -1.71
C HIS A 99 10.49 11.34 -0.39
N HIS A 100 9.38 10.92 0.22
CA HIS A 100 9.32 9.89 1.26
C HIS A 100 8.20 8.92 0.93
N PRO A 101 8.34 7.65 1.35
CA PRO A 101 7.21 6.74 1.36
C PRO A 101 6.07 7.29 2.23
N LEU A 102 4.86 7.22 1.70
CA LEU A 102 3.63 7.72 2.30
C LEU A 102 3.38 7.17 3.70
N HIS A 103 3.60 5.87 3.88
CA HIS A 103 3.44 5.20 5.17
C HIS A 103 4.45 5.67 6.23
N LEU A 104 5.54 6.34 5.84
CA LEU A 104 6.49 6.97 6.76
C LEU A 104 6.17 8.45 7.04
N GLU A 105 5.22 9.04 6.31
CA GLU A 105 4.72 10.40 6.55
C GLU A 105 3.51 10.45 7.50
N ALA A 106 2.86 9.30 7.75
CA ALA A 106 1.74 9.20 8.66
C ALA A 106 2.11 9.73 10.07
N PRO A 107 1.35 10.66 10.66
CA PRO A 107 1.59 11.12 12.02
C PRO A 107 1.51 9.97 13.03
N ASP A 108 2.37 10.00 14.05
CA ASP A 108 2.44 8.97 15.10
C ASP A 108 1.09 8.80 15.87
N HIS A 109 0.25 9.83 15.91
CA HIS A 109 -1.09 9.76 16.52
C HIS A 109 -2.13 8.94 15.73
N LEU A 110 -1.77 8.46 14.52
CA LEU A 110 -2.56 7.45 13.79
C LEU A 110 -2.15 6.01 14.16
N GLU A 111 -1.11 5.83 14.98
CA GLU A 111 -0.67 4.52 15.50
C GLU A 111 -1.22 4.25 16.91
N GLU A 112 -1.49 5.28 17.72
CA GLU A 112 -2.15 5.09 19.02
C GLU A 112 -3.65 4.84 18.83
N PRO A 113 -4.20 3.73 19.38
CA PRO A 113 -5.65 3.54 19.44
C PRO A 113 -6.23 4.61 20.38
N ASP A 114 -6.69 5.73 19.83
CA ASP A 114 -7.56 6.67 20.54
C ASP A 114 -8.98 6.12 20.57
N GLU A 115 -9.73 6.46 21.62
CA GLU A 115 -11.09 5.99 21.86
C GLU A 115 -12.01 6.36 20.69
N GLY A 116 -12.18 5.43 19.72
CA GLY A 116 -13.04 5.58 18.55
C GLY A 116 -12.34 5.57 17.18
N HIS A 117 -11.01 5.44 17.11
CA HIS A 117 -10.28 5.32 15.83
C HIS A 117 -9.49 4.01 15.77
N PRO A 118 -10.01 2.94 15.11
CA PRO A 118 -9.25 1.70 14.95
C PRO A 118 -8.02 1.89 14.03
N PRO A 119 -6.99 1.04 14.19
CA PRO A 119 -5.71 1.19 13.51
C PRO A 119 -5.85 0.99 12.00
N GLY A 120 -5.58 2.05 11.25
CA GLY A 120 -5.33 2.02 9.80
C GLY A 120 -4.11 2.84 9.37
N GLY A 121 -3.36 3.41 10.32
CA GLY A 121 -2.43 4.52 10.09
C GLY A 121 -1.28 4.22 9.12
N ARG A 122 -0.40 3.27 9.45
CA ARG A 122 0.84 3.04 8.68
C ARG A 122 0.77 1.82 7.75
N GLU A 123 0.38 0.65 8.24
CA GLU A 123 0.42 -0.58 7.43
C GLU A 123 -0.62 -0.58 6.30
N ALA A 124 -1.78 0.02 6.53
CA ALA A 124 -2.80 0.13 5.49
C ALA A 124 -2.35 1.13 4.40
N LEU A 125 -1.75 2.27 4.78
CA LEU A 125 -1.10 3.18 3.83
C LEU A 125 0.04 2.49 3.08
N ARG A 126 0.84 1.65 3.76
CA ARG A 126 1.92 0.87 3.14
C ARG A 126 1.36 -0.07 2.07
N THR A 127 0.23 -0.71 2.36
CA THR A 127 -0.46 -1.62 1.43
C THR A 127 -1.01 -0.87 0.21
N LEU A 128 -1.69 0.26 0.41
CA LEU A 128 -2.19 1.11 -0.68
C LEU A 128 -1.04 1.66 -1.54
N GLU A 129 0.02 2.13 -0.88
CA GLU A 129 1.19 2.69 -1.53
C GLU A 129 1.91 1.64 -2.38
N ALA A 130 2.14 0.45 -1.83
CA ALA A 130 2.70 -0.67 -2.59
C ALA A 130 1.84 -1.01 -3.81
N ALA A 131 0.52 -1.10 -3.64
CA ALA A 131 -0.41 -1.40 -4.73
C ALA A 131 -0.40 -0.35 -5.86
N GLY A 132 -0.18 0.92 -5.54
CA GLY A 132 -0.04 2.00 -6.52
C GLY A 132 1.32 1.99 -7.21
N LEU A 133 2.41 1.92 -6.43
CA LEU A 133 3.77 2.02 -6.95
C LEU A 133 4.18 0.83 -7.83
N VAL A 134 3.66 -0.39 -7.58
CA VAL A 134 3.96 -1.54 -8.45
C VAL A 134 3.46 -1.33 -9.89
N ARG A 135 2.52 -0.41 -10.11
CA ARG A 135 1.86 -0.13 -11.40
C ARG A 135 2.54 0.95 -12.23
N VAL A 136 3.38 1.80 -11.65
CA VAL A 136 4.14 2.79 -12.42
C VAL A 136 5.31 2.13 -13.16
N ARG A 137 5.88 2.71 -14.21
CA ARG A 137 7.04 2.11 -14.91
C ARG A 137 8.29 2.09 -14.04
N GLY A 138 8.49 3.13 -13.24
CA GLY A 138 9.58 3.20 -12.29
C GLY A 138 9.35 4.29 -11.25
N VAL A 139 10.27 4.34 -10.29
CA VAL A 139 10.22 5.26 -9.17
C VAL A 139 11.53 6.04 -9.11
N ILE A 140 11.44 7.37 -9.04
CA ILE A 140 12.56 8.26 -8.75
C ILE A 140 12.49 8.62 -7.26
N VAL A 141 13.62 8.52 -6.57
CA VAL A 141 13.75 8.81 -5.14
C VAL A 141 14.95 9.74 -4.88
N PRO A 142 14.98 10.48 -3.76
CA PRO A 142 16.04 11.46 -3.50
C PRO A 142 17.34 10.88 -2.92
N SER A 143 17.33 9.64 -2.42
CA SER A 143 18.47 9.05 -1.71
C SER A 143 18.45 7.51 -1.73
N GLU A 144 19.57 6.90 -1.36
CA GLU A 144 19.66 5.45 -1.16
C GLU A 144 18.77 4.97 0.00
N ALA A 145 18.64 5.79 1.06
CA ALA A 145 17.72 5.50 2.15
C ALA A 145 16.26 5.38 1.66
N SER A 146 15.79 6.36 0.86
CA SER A 146 14.46 6.30 0.25
C SER A 146 14.34 5.15 -0.76
N ALA A 147 15.41 4.82 -1.49
CA ALA A 147 15.44 3.65 -2.38
C ALA A 147 15.25 2.34 -1.59
N GLY A 148 15.90 2.21 -0.42
CA GLY A 148 15.71 1.09 0.50
C GLY A 148 14.26 0.89 0.88
N SER A 149 13.59 1.96 1.36
CA SER A 149 12.17 1.88 1.75
C SER A 149 11.24 1.57 0.58
N VAL A 150 11.52 2.07 -0.62
CA VAL A 150 10.73 1.73 -1.82
C VAL A 150 10.94 0.26 -2.26
N ARG A 151 12.13 -0.31 -2.06
CA ARG A 151 12.35 -1.76 -2.29
C ARG A 151 11.57 -2.62 -1.31
N GLU A 152 11.42 -2.18 -0.06
CA GLU A 152 10.59 -2.85 0.96
C GLU A 152 9.09 -2.83 0.64
N LEU A 153 8.65 -1.97 -0.29
CA LEU A 153 7.30 -1.98 -0.87
C LEU A 153 7.16 -2.93 -2.07
N GLY A 154 8.21 -3.68 -2.41
CA GLY A 154 8.20 -4.66 -3.50
C GLY A 154 8.57 -4.11 -4.87
N ILE A 155 9.12 -2.89 -4.95
CA ILE A 155 9.59 -2.32 -6.22
C ILE A 155 11.00 -2.85 -6.53
N PRO A 156 11.21 -3.49 -7.71
CA PRO A 156 12.52 -4.02 -8.09
C PRO A 156 13.58 -2.91 -8.25
N ALA A 157 14.84 -3.21 -7.89
CA ALA A 157 15.93 -2.23 -7.89
C ALA A 157 16.17 -1.61 -9.28
N GLU A 158 16.00 -2.39 -10.34
CA GLU A 158 16.11 -1.96 -11.73
C GLU A 158 15.06 -0.93 -12.16
N ARG A 159 13.96 -0.79 -11.41
CA ARG A 159 12.90 0.22 -11.62
C ARG A 159 13.06 1.45 -10.74
N ILE A 160 14.13 1.53 -9.94
CA ILE A 160 14.39 2.65 -9.03
C ILE A 160 15.55 3.48 -9.59
N ARG A 161 15.40 4.80 -9.59
CA ARG A 161 16.48 5.75 -9.89
C ARG A 161 16.63 6.75 -8.76
N ILE A 162 17.87 7.00 -8.35
CA ILE A 162 18.18 7.97 -7.30
C ILE A 162 18.58 9.27 -7.97
N VAL A 163 17.85 10.34 -7.67
CA VAL A 163 18.19 11.70 -8.11
C VAL A 163 18.11 12.61 -6.90
N ALA A 164 19.28 12.97 -6.36
CA ALA A 164 19.36 13.79 -5.17
C ALA A 164 18.89 15.23 -5.44
N PRO A 165 18.35 15.95 -4.45
CA PRO A 165 18.16 17.39 -4.54
C PRO A 165 19.47 18.13 -4.86
N GLY A 166 19.34 19.22 -5.61
CA GLY A 166 20.45 20.13 -5.87
C GLY A 166 20.60 21.16 -4.76
N VAL A 167 21.77 21.81 -4.71
CA VAL A 167 21.99 23.00 -3.87
C VAL A 167 22.08 24.27 -4.71
N ARG A 168 21.64 25.40 -4.14
CA ARG A 168 21.90 26.72 -4.71
C ARG A 168 23.09 27.34 -3.98
N LEU A 169 24.19 27.52 -4.70
CA LEU A 169 25.34 28.26 -4.17
C LEU A 169 25.08 29.77 -4.27
N PRO A 170 25.40 30.55 -3.23
CA PRO A 170 25.23 32.00 -3.26
C PRO A 170 26.16 32.63 -4.30
N SER A 171 25.64 33.65 -4.99
CA SER A 171 26.35 34.39 -6.05
C SER A 171 27.55 35.19 -5.52
N SER A 172 27.69 35.33 -4.21
CA SER A 172 28.79 36.05 -3.55
C SER A 172 29.37 35.23 -2.40
N PRO A 173 30.69 35.32 -2.14
CA PRO A 173 31.33 34.61 -1.04
C PRO A 173 30.71 35.01 0.30
N VAL A 174 30.07 34.05 0.96
CA VAL A 174 29.61 34.20 2.34
C VAL A 174 30.86 34.01 3.21
N GLY A 175 31.47 35.10 3.71
CA GLY A 175 32.56 35.08 4.71
C GLY A 175 32.34 34.14 5.92
N PRO A 176 33.39 33.73 6.66
CA PRO A 176 33.29 32.78 7.79
C PRO A 176 32.22 33.18 8.80
N VAL A 177 31.44 32.23 9.32
CA VAL A 177 30.45 32.49 10.39
C VAL A 177 31.14 33.01 11.66
N GLY A 178 32.40 32.60 11.89
CA GLY A 178 33.22 33.01 13.04
C GLY A 178 33.58 34.50 13.12
N ASP A 179 33.46 35.23 12.01
CA ASP A 179 33.80 36.66 11.92
C ASP A 179 32.58 37.59 12.00
N ARG A 180 31.35 37.04 12.02
CA ARG A 180 30.16 37.84 11.70
C ARG A 180 29.55 38.66 12.83
N HIS A 181 29.95 38.46 14.08
CA HIS A 181 29.59 39.32 15.22
C HIS A 181 30.71 39.25 16.27
N ALA A 182 31.96 39.54 15.90
CA ALA A 182 33.09 39.43 16.81
C ALA A 182 33.09 40.52 17.90
N GLY A 183 32.30 40.31 18.96
CA GLY A 183 32.71 40.67 20.32
C GLY A 183 33.62 39.56 20.89
N GLU A 184 34.60 39.92 21.71
CA GLU A 184 35.56 38.99 22.31
C GLU A 184 35.07 38.34 23.63
N GLY A 185 33.79 38.54 24.01
CA GLY A 185 33.24 38.14 25.32
C GLY A 185 32.58 36.75 25.36
N SER A 186 32.66 36.09 26.51
CA SER A 186 32.05 34.77 26.80
C SER A 186 30.53 34.80 27.07
N ASP A 187 29.91 35.99 27.13
CA ASP A 187 28.49 36.21 27.45
C ASP A 187 27.61 36.46 26.20
N GLU A 188 28.14 36.27 24.99
CA GLU A 188 27.38 36.51 23.76
C GLU A 188 26.34 35.43 23.49
N GLU A 189 25.10 35.85 23.17
CA GLU A 189 23.98 34.96 22.91
C GLU A 189 24.18 34.12 21.64
N VAL A 190 24.20 32.78 21.78
CA VAL A 190 24.29 31.84 20.67
C VAL A 190 22.92 31.61 20.04
N ARG A 191 22.72 32.23 18.88
CA ARG A 191 21.53 32.04 18.01
C ARG A 191 21.50 30.69 17.30
N LEU A 192 20.48 29.89 17.61
CA LEU A 192 20.14 28.61 16.98
C LEU A 192 19.04 28.81 15.93
N LEU A 193 19.09 28.04 14.85
CA LEU A 193 18.07 28.07 13.80
C LEU A 193 17.58 26.66 13.46
N ALA A 194 16.28 26.44 13.53
CA ALA A 194 15.61 25.24 13.03
C ALA A 194 14.68 25.61 11.86
N VAL A 195 14.84 24.95 10.71
CA VAL A 195 14.05 25.23 9.50
C VAL A 195 13.35 23.96 9.03
N GLY A 196 12.03 24.01 8.90
CA GLY A 196 11.21 22.91 8.41
C GLY A 196 9.78 23.00 8.90
N ALA A 197 8.85 22.34 8.21
CA ALA A 197 7.46 22.23 8.65
C ALA A 197 7.37 21.68 10.08
N LEU A 198 6.45 22.21 10.88
CA LEU A 198 6.21 21.76 12.25
C LEU A 198 5.36 20.49 12.18
N ILE A 199 6.03 19.35 12.04
CA ILE A 199 5.43 18.00 12.02
C ILE A 199 6.22 17.05 12.93
N PRO A 200 5.59 16.01 13.51
CA PRO A 200 6.22 15.12 14.50
C PRO A 200 7.59 14.57 14.08
N ARG A 201 7.74 14.06 12.84
CA ARG A 201 9.00 13.46 12.37
C ARG A 201 10.20 14.41 12.35
N LYS A 202 9.99 15.73 12.44
CA LYS A 202 11.09 16.71 12.51
C LYS A 202 11.67 16.84 13.92
N GLY A 203 11.06 16.19 14.91
CA GLY A 203 11.62 16.02 16.26
C GLY A 203 11.72 17.31 17.09
N LEU A 204 11.01 18.38 16.68
CA LEU A 204 11.05 19.66 17.40
C LEU A 204 10.58 19.52 18.85
N HIS A 205 9.64 18.62 19.17
CA HIS A 205 9.24 18.33 20.54
C HIS A 205 10.42 17.86 21.41
N VAL A 206 11.26 16.95 20.88
CA VAL A 206 12.49 16.51 21.57
C VAL A 206 13.45 17.68 21.77
N LEU A 207 13.57 18.57 20.77
CA LEU A 207 14.44 19.75 20.89
C LEU A 207 14.00 20.67 22.02
N LEU A 208 12.71 20.97 22.13
CA LEU A 208 12.19 21.87 23.17
C LEU A 208 12.47 21.32 24.57
N GLU A 209 12.25 20.01 24.79
CA GLU A 209 12.55 19.39 26.09
C GLU A 209 14.05 19.38 26.41
N VAL A 210 14.89 19.13 25.41
CA VAL A 210 16.34 19.23 25.61
C VAL A 210 16.76 20.65 25.98
N LEU A 211 16.22 21.66 25.30
CA LEU A 211 16.55 23.06 25.53
C LEU A 211 16.08 23.60 26.89
N ALA A 212 14.93 23.12 27.39
CA ALA A 212 14.39 23.51 28.68
C ALA A 212 15.31 23.21 29.86
N GLU A 213 16.00 22.08 29.80
CA GLU A 213 16.95 21.63 30.83
C GLU A 213 18.41 22.01 30.50
N LEU A 214 18.63 22.87 29.49
CA LEU A 214 19.97 23.17 29.01
C LEU A 214 20.69 24.20 29.89
N ASP A 215 21.63 23.72 30.71
CA ASP A 215 22.57 24.55 31.45
C ASP A 215 23.76 24.93 30.56
N ALA A 216 23.68 26.11 29.92
CA ALA A 216 24.66 26.61 28.97
C ALA A 216 24.66 28.16 28.93
N PRO A 217 25.71 28.79 28.34
CA PRO A 217 25.73 30.22 28.04
C PRO A 217 24.46 30.70 27.30
N PRO A 218 24.15 32.02 27.32
CA PRO A 218 22.94 32.56 26.70
C PRO A 218 22.73 32.04 25.27
N TRP A 219 21.50 31.62 24.96
CA TRP A 219 21.12 31.10 23.66
C TRP A 219 19.69 31.50 23.32
N SER A 220 19.40 31.57 22.03
CA SER A 220 18.05 31.78 21.50
C SER A 220 17.80 30.83 20.32
N LEU A 221 16.54 30.45 20.08
CA LEU A 221 16.15 29.58 18.97
C LEU A 221 15.06 30.25 18.13
N ASP A 222 15.33 30.40 16.84
CA ASP A 222 14.31 30.69 15.84
C ASP A 222 13.86 29.39 15.16
N VAL A 223 12.56 29.11 15.18
CA VAL A 223 11.91 28.00 14.47
C VAL A 223 11.12 28.55 13.30
N VAL A 224 11.49 28.17 12.08
CA VAL A 224 10.89 28.67 10.84
C VAL A 224 10.31 27.52 10.01
N GLY A 225 9.03 27.60 9.66
CA GLY A 225 8.37 26.65 8.77
C GLY A 225 6.87 26.56 8.98
N SER A 226 6.22 25.75 8.14
CA SER A 226 4.75 25.65 8.08
C SER A 226 4.14 25.18 9.40
N THR A 227 3.16 25.93 9.89
CA THR A 227 2.31 25.55 11.03
C THR A 227 1.01 24.90 10.59
N GLU A 228 0.72 24.94 9.29
CA GLU A 228 -0.53 24.43 8.71
C GLU A 228 -0.40 22.96 8.26
N ALA A 229 0.84 22.45 8.16
CA ALA A 229 1.09 21.05 7.81
C ALA A 229 0.57 20.07 8.87
N ASP A 230 0.68 20.44 10.16
CA ASP A 230 0.05 19.76 11.29
C ASP A 230 -0.29 20.81 12.38
N PRO A 231 -1.50 21.41 12.32
CA PRO A 231 -1.90 22.47 13.23
C PRO A 231 -1.93 22.03 14.71
N ILE A 232 -2.24 20.76 14.98
CA ILE A 232 -2.31 20.20 16.34
C ILE A 232 -0.91 20.14 16.93
N TYR A 233 0.04 19.55 16.20
CA TYR A 233 1.43 19.50 16.63
C TYR A 233 2.05 20.90 16.75
N ALA A 234 1.76 21.80 15.81
CA ALA A 234 2.22 23.18 15.88
C ALA A 234 1.66 23.94 17.10
N ALA A 235 0.40 23.70 17.49
CA ALA A 235 -0.17 24.27 18.71
C ALA A 235 0.54 23.75 19.97
N ARG A 236 0.78 22.43 20.07
CA ARG A 236 1.54 21.83 21.19
C ARG A 236 2.94 22.41 21.32
N LEU A 237 3.64 22.63 20.21
CA LEU A 237 4.97 23.26 20.23
C LEU A 237 4.93 24.72 20.71
N ARG A 238 3.89 25.48 20.34
CA ARG A 238 3.72 26.87 20.82
C ARG A 238 3.46 26.91 22.32
N GLU A 239 2.51 26.10 22.80
CA GLU A 239 2.21 25.99 24.22
C GLU A 239 3.45 25.61 25.04
N ARG A 240 4.27 24.67 24.52
CA ARG A 240 5.52 24.29 25.16
C ARG A 240 6.56 25.42 25.17
N ALA A 241 6.68 26.16 24.06
CA ALA A 241 7.62 27.28 23.94
C ALA A 241 7.23 28.48 24.82
N GLU A 242 5.96 28.63 25.19
CA GLU A 242 5.45 29.69 26.06
C GLU A 242 5.65 29.42 27.56
N GLN A 243 6.12 28.23 27.94
CA GLN A 243 6.42 27.90 29.33
C GLN A 243 7.57 28.76 29.89
N PRO A 244 7.61 29.09 31.20
CA PRO A 244 8.58 30.03 31.77
C PRO A 244 10.06 29.68 31.56
N ASP A 245 10.36 28.39 31.39
CA ASP A 245 11.69 27.87 31.08
C ASP A 245 12.16 28.18 29.64
N LEU A 246 11.24 28.45 28.71
CA LEU A 246 11.52 28.66 27.27
C LEU A 246 11.05 30.00 26.70
N ALA A 247 10.05 30.65 27.31
CA ALA A 247 9.30 31.79 26.74
C ALA A 247 10.14 32.98 26.26
N SER A 248 11.29 33.22 26.90
CA SER A 248 12.19 34.33 26.53
C SER A 248 13.21 33.97 25.45
N ARG A 249 13.37 32.68 25.12
CA ARG A 249 14.47 32.16 24.29
C ARG A 249 14.01 31.59 22.95
N ILE A 250 12.75 31.19 22.81
CA ILE A 250 12.25 30.50 21.62
C ILE A 250 11.23 31.34 20.86
N ARG A 251 11.41 31.44 19.54
CA ARG A 251 10.51 32.16 18.64
C ARG A 251 10.07 31.24 17.50
N ILE A 252 8.81 30.82 17.53
CA ILE A 252 8.17 30.11 16.41
C ILE A 252 7.62 31.15 15.43
N ARG A 253 8.25 31.29 14.26
CA ARG A 253 7.96 32.37 13.30
C ARG A 253 6.99 32.01 12.19
N GLY A 254 6.62 30.73 12.06
CA GLY A 254 5.84 30.26 10.92
C GLY A 254 6.65 30.27 9.60
N GLU A 255 5.97 30.28 8.47
CA GLU A 255 6.62 30.40 7.15
C GLU A 255 7.11 31.83 6.93
N LEU A 256 8.33 31.97 6.41
CA LEU A 256 8.93 33.26 6.09
C LEU A 256 9.27 33.34 4.59
N PRO A 257 9.17 34.53 3.96
CA PRO A 257 9.73 34.76 2.64
C PRO A 257 11.24 34.48 2.62
N GLU A 258 11.77 34.04 1.48
CA GLU A 258 13.19 33.65 1.34
C GLU A 258 14.14 34.74 1.84
N ALA A 259 13.87 36.02 1.56
CA ALA A 259 14.72 37.12 2.01
C ALA A 259 14.76 37.29 3.55
N ALA A 260 13.66 36.99 4.26
CA ALA A 260 13.64 37.04 5.72
C ALA A 260 14.31 35.81 6.34
N LEU A 261 14.13 34.64 5.72
CA LEU A 261 14.85 33.43 6.11
C LEU A 261 16.36 33.54 5.85
N GLU A 262 16.75 34.19 4.76
CA GLU A 262 18.13 34.54 4.43
C GLU A 262 18.80 35.34 5.55
N GLU A 263 18.08 36.35 6.07
CA GLU A 263 18.54 37.19 7.16
C GLU A 263 18.74 36.39 8.46
N LEU A 264 17.79 35.54 8.84
CA LEU A 264 17.95 34.67 10.01
C LEU A 264 19.12 33.70 9.85
N ARG A 265 19.27 33.10 8.65
CA ARG A 265 20.41 32.23 8.32
C ARG A 265 21.74 32.96 8.39
N SER A 266 21.77 34.26 8.07
CA SER A 266 22.98 35.08 8.11
C SER A 266 23.44 35.41 9.53
N GLN A 267 22.48 35.47 10.46
CA GLN A 267 22.68 35.77 11.88
C GLN A 267 22.85 34.52 12.76
N ALA A 268 22.43 33.34 12.29
CA ALA A 268 22.52 32.11 13.05
C ALA A 268 23.98 31.67 13.27
N HIS A 269 24.24 31.02 14.41
CA HIS A 269 25.53 30.43 14.74
C HIS A 269 25.54 28.90 14.62
N LEU A 270 24.36 28.27 14.73
CA LEU A 270 24.20 26.83 14.69
C LEU A 270 22.84 26.46 14.07
N ALA A 271 22.84 25.56 13.09
CA ALA A 271 21.61 24.97 12.58
C ALA A 271 21.28 23.70 13.37
N VAL A 272 20.02 23.53 13.78
CA VAL A 272 19.56 22.37 14.56
C VAL A 272 18.41 21.69 13.83
N HIS A 273 18.54 20.39 13.59
CA HIS A 273 17.54 19.59 12.87
C HIS A 273 17.44 18.18 13.46
N PRO A 274 16.69 17.99 14.57
CA PRO A 274 16.65 16.74 15.32
C PRO A 274 15.63 15.75 14.74
N ALA A 275 15.61 15.59 13.41
CA ALA A 275 14.61 14.78 12.74
C ALA A 275 14.68 13.29 13.14
N LEU A 276 13.50 12.69 13.33
CA LEU A 276 13.30 11.25 13.52
C LEU A 276 13.37 10.50 12.19
N HIS A 277 12.97 11.15 11.09
CA HIS A 277 13.08 10.63 9.73
C HIS A 277 13.24 11.77 8.69
N GLU A 278 14.15 11.58 7.74
CA GLU A 278 14.42 12.55 6.66
C GLU A 278 14.89 11.87 5.36
N GLY A 279 14.29 12.25 4.23
CA GLY A 279 14.59 11.65 2.92
C GLY A 279 15.84 12.21 2.23
N TRP A 280 16.19 13.47 2.49
CA TRP A 280 17.48 14.05 2.06
C TRP A 280 17.92 15.20 2.97
N GLY A 281 17.02 16.15 3.26
CA GLY A 281 17.32 17.28 4.14
C GLY A 281 17.90 18.49 3.39
N ILE A 282 17.14 19.05 2.44
CA ILE A 282 17.54 20.26 1.68
C ILE A 282 17.95 21.41 2.61
N VAL A 283 17.23 21.58 3.72
CA VAL A 283 17.52 22.61 4.74
C VAL A 283 18.91 22.45 5.38
N LEU A 284 19.41 21.21 5.51
CA LEU A 284 20.74 20.94 6.04
C LEU A 284 21.81 21.37 5.03
N ALA A 285 21.61 21.01 3.76
CA ALA A 285 22.51 21.43 2.69
C ALA A 285 22.54 22.97 2.57
N GLU A 286 21.40 23.64 2.64
CA GLU A 286 21.29 25.11 2.62
C GLU A 286 22.03 25.76 3.82
N ALA A 287 21.92 25.18 5.03
CA ALA A 287 22.67 25.64 6.19
C ALA A 287 24.19 25.47 5.99
N MET A 288 24.63 24.32 5.48
CA MET A 288 26.05 24.07 5.23
C MET A 288 26.63 24.97 4.14
N VAL A 289 25.86 25.34 3.12
CA VAL A 289 26.28 26.31 2.08
C VAL A 289 26.69 27.65 2.71
N ARG A 290 26.04 28.07 3.81
CA ARG A 290 26.43 29.25 4.60
C ARG A 290 27.65 29.03 5.50
N GLY A 291 28.06 27.79 5.67
CA GLY A 291 29.06 27.37 6.66
C GLY A 291 28.50 27.37 8.08
N LEU A 292 27.19 27.17 8.25
CA LEU A 292 26.64 26.90 9.57
C LEU A 292 27.02 25.47 9.99
N PRO A 293 27.58 25.27 11.19
CA PRO A 293 27.65 23.93 11.76
C PRO A 293 26.23 23.38 11.98
N VAL A 294 26.08 22.06 11.88
CA VAL A 294 24.79 21.37 11.97
C VAL A 294 24.77 20.39 13.14
N VAL A 295 23.85 20.56 14.09
CA VAL A 295 23.47 19.53 15.06
C VAL A 295 22.21 18.83 14.56
N THR A 296 22.33 17.55 14.22
CA THR A 296 21.26 16.76 13.62
C THR A 296 21.35 15.29 14.03
N THR A 297 20.56 14.41 13.43
CA THR A 297 20.51 12.98 13.77
C THR A 297 21.19 12.11 12.69
N THR A 298 21.18 10.80 12.89
CA THR A 298 21.54 9.80 11.86
C THR A 298 20.31 9.25 11.13
N ALA A 299 19.17 9.95 11.17
CA ALA A 299 17.92 9.49 10.56
C ALA A 299 17.97 9.55 9.02
N GLY A 300 17.43 8.51 8.37
CA GLY A 300 17.26 8.46 6.92
C GLY A 300 18.53 8.82 6.16
N ALA A 301 18.44 9.77 5.23
CA ALA A 301 19.55 10.18 4.36
C ALA A 301 20.44 11.28 4.95
N ILE A 302 20.23 11.71 6.20
CA ILE A 302 21.06 12.76 6.82
C ILE A 302 22.56 12.42 6.78
N PRO A 303 23.01 11.17 7.01
CA PRO A 303 24.43 10.82 6.91
C PRO A 303 25.04 11.02 5.52
N ASP A 304 24.23 10.99 4.46
CA ASP A 304 24.66 11.19 3.07
C ASP A 304 24.82 12.68 2.72
N VAL A 305 24.14 13.56 3.47
CA VAL A 305 24.15 15.01 3.25
C VAL A 305 25.09 15.73 4.20
N VAL A 306 25.13 15.34 5.48
CA VAL A 306 25.97 16.00 6.50
C VAL A 306 27.19 15.12 6.77
N PRO A 307 28.41 15.52 6.36
CA PRO A 307 29.60 14.71 6.56
C PRO A 307 30.05 14.73 8.04
N PRO A 308 30.86 13.74 8.47
CA PRO A 308 31.57 13.83 9.74
C PRO A 308 32.34 15.14 9.86
N GLY A 309 32.27 15.80 11.02
CA GLY A 309 32.98 17.04 11.30
C GLY A 309 32.26 18.32 10.89
N ALA A 310 31.18 18.28 10.10
CA ALA A 310 30.33 19.46 9.82
C ALA A 310 29.42 19.88 11.00
N GLY A 311 29.58 19.22 12.15
CA GLY A 311 28.78 19.42 13.34
C GLY A 311 28.67 18.12 14.13
N ALA A 312 27.48 17.78 14.64
CA ALA A 312 27.19 16.51 15.30
C ALA A 312 26.00 15.80 14.65
N ARG A 313 26.12 14.47 14.54
CA ARG A 313 25.03 13.56 14.16
C ARG A 313 24.80 12.61 15.34
N VAL A 314 23.63 12.69 15.95
CA VAL A 314 23.25 11.87 17.12
C VAL A 314 22.23 10.81 16.74
N PRO A 315 22.03 9.73 17.53
CA PRO A 315 20.92 8.82 17.28
C PRO A 315 19.56 9.56 17.31
N PRO A 316 18.62 9.25 16.40
CA PRO A 316 17.29 9.86 16.43
C PRO A 316 16.55 9.50 17.72
N GLY A 317 15.85 10.46 18.32
CA GLY A 317 15.11 10.24 19.57
C GLY A 317 15.99 10.12 20.83
N ASP A 318 17.28 10.45 20.76
CA ASP A 318 18.20 10.43 21.91
C ASP A 318 18.40 11.85 22.49
N PRO A 319 17.62 12.25 23.51
CA PRO A 319 17.74 13.58 24.12
C PRO A 319 19.07 13.79 24.84
N VAL A 320 19.71 12.74 25.35
CA VAL A 320 20.99 12.84 26.08
C VAL A 320 22.12 13.18 25.12
N ALA A 321 22.20 12.46 23.99
CA ALA A 321 23.18 12.75 22.95
C ALA A 321 22.93 14.13 22.31
N LEU A 322 21.67 14.49 22.06
CA LEU A 322 21.30 15.80 21.53
C LEU A 322 21.72 16.94 22.48
N ARG A 323 21.46 16.78 23.79
CA ARG A 323 21.89 17.73 24.84
C ARG A 323 23.40 17.92 24.83
N ALA A 324 24.16 16.83 24.85
CA ALA A 324 25.62 16.88 24.86
C ALA A 324 26.18 17.59 23.62
N ALA A 325 25.59 17.34 22.45
CA ALA A 325 25.97 18.01 21.20
C ALA A 325 25.67 19.51 21.26
N LEU A 326 24.48 19.91 21.72
CA LEU A 326 24.09 21.32 21.86
C LEU A 326 25.01 22.06 22.83
N VAL A 327 25.26 21.52 24.02
CA VAL A 327 26.17 22.11 25.01
C VAL A 327 27.55 22.36 24.40
N ARG A 328 28.13 21.34 23.74
CA ARG A 328 29.44 21.46 23.10
C ARG A 328 29.47 22.61 22.10
N PHE A 329 28.50 22.68 21.19
CA PHE A 329 28.49 23.70 20.15
C PHE A 329 28.02 25.07 20.64
N ILE A 330 27.38 25.20 21.79
CA ILE A 330 27.07 26.50 22.40
C ILE A 330 28.30 27.04 23.14
N VAL A 331 29.03 26.20 23.87
CA VAL A 331 30.20 26.62 24.67
C VAL A 331 31.45 26.83 23.81
N ASP A 332 31.73 25.96 22.84
CA ASP A 332 33.00 25.97 22.10
C ASP A 332 32.87 26.70 20.73
N ARG A 333 33.24 27.99 20.73
CA ARG A 333 33.29 28.83 19.51
C ARG A 333 34.23 28.25 18.44
N GLU A 334 35.33 27.64 18.84
CA GLU A 334 36.32 27.07 17.92
C GLU A 334 35.82 25.75 17.31
N ALA A 335 35.05 24.95 18.05
CA ALA A 335 34.31 23.83 17.48
C ALA A 335 33.29 24.29 16.45
N ARG A 336 32.51 25.36 16.72
CA ARG A 336 31.58 25.94 15.73
C ARG A 336 32.30 26.38 14.46
N ARG A 337 33.41 27.12 14.60
CA ARG A 337 34.19 27.62 13.47
C ARG A 337 34.71 26.47 12.59
N ARG A 338 35.40 25.49 13.19
CA ARG A 338 35.94 24.33 12.47
C ARG A 338 34.85 23.52 11.79
N ALA A 339 33.73 23.29 12.47
CA ALA A 339 32.62 22.56 11.89
C ALA A 339 31.94 23.31 10.75
N GLY A 340 31.79 24.64 10.86
CA GLY A 340 31.28 25.48 9.79
C GLY A 340 32.17 25.49 8.54
N GLU A 341 33.50 25.42 8.71
CA GLU A 341 34.45 25.29 7.60
C GLU A 341 34.31 23.94 6.88
N VAL A 342 34.19 22.85 7.63
CA VAL A 342 33.93 21.51 7.07
C VAL A 342 32.60 21.49 6.33
N ALA A 343 31.53 22.03 6.94
CA ALA A 343 30.21 22.15 6.33
C ALA A 343 30.26 22.90 4.99
N ARG A 344 30.89 24.08 4.96
CA ARG A 344 31.02 24.89 3.75
C ARG A 344 31.83 24.21 2.66
N ASN A 345 32.96 23.60 3.01
CA ASN A 345 33.82 22.91 2.06
C ASN A 345 33.10 21.71 1.44
N HIS A 346 32.35 20.95 2.24
CA HIS A 346 31.54 19.86 1.74
C HIS A 346 30.39 20.34 0.84
N ALA A 347 29.67 21.38 1.26
CA ALA A 347 28.54 21.92 0.50
C ALA A 347 28.92 22.39 -0.92
N ARG A 348 30.16 22.83 -1.15
CA ARG A 348 30.67 23.17 -2.49
C ARG A 348 30.75 21.97 -3.45
N ASN A 349 30.85 20.76 -2.91
CA ASN A 349 30.91 19.53 -3.69
C ASN A 349 29.55 18.87 -3.85
N LEU A 350 28.51 19.38 -3.18
CA LEU A 350 27.15 18.92 -3.41
C LEU A 350 26.69 19.32 -4.82
N PRO A 351 25.93 18.46 -5.50
CA PRO A 351 25.48 18.73 -6.86
C PRO A 351 24.54 19.92 -6.91
N ASP A 352 24.65 20.74 -7.94
CA ASP A 352 23.72 21.84 -8.18
C ASP A 352 22.43 21.37 -8.87
N TRP A 353 21.40 22.22 -8.86
CA TRP A 353 20.12 21.91 -9.51
C TRP A 353 20.24 21.70 -11.02
N SER A 354 21.22 22.30 -11.68
CA SER A 354 21.47 22.09 -13.11
C SER A 354 21.96 20.68 -13.40
N THR A 355 22.83 20.14 -12.55
CA THR A 355 23.33 18.77 -12.61
C THR A 355 22.21 17.78 -12.31
N GLN A 356 21.40 18.06 -11.28
CA GLN A 356 20.28 17.19 -10.93
C GLN A 356 19.16 17.20 -11.96
N ALA A 357 18.90 18.32 -12.65
CA ALA A 357 17.96 18.34 -13.78
C ALA A 357 18.42 17.46 -14.95
N ARG A 358 19.74 17.38 -15.22
CA ARG A 358 20.28 16.45 -16.23
C ARG A 358 20.12 15.00 -15.79
N ALA A 359 20.45 14.70 -14.54
CA ALA A 359 20.28 13.36 -13.96
C ALA A 359 18.81 12.92 -13.99
N PHE A 360 17.88 13.81 -13.62
CA PHE A 360 16.44 13.57 -13.69
C PHE A 360 15.97 13.28 -15.11
N ARG A 361 16.42 14.07 -16.09
CA ARG A 361 16.12 13.81 -17.51
C ARG A 361 16.59 12.42 -17.93
N THR A 362 17.82 12.04 -17.59
CA THR A 362 18.36 10.70 -17.88
C THR A 362 17.54 9.60 -17.20
N ALA A 363 17.17 9.76 -15.93
CA ALA A 363 16.32 8.81 -15.23
C ALA A 363 14.95 8.62 -15.93
N LEU A 364 14.33 9.69 -16.43
CA LEU A 364 13.09 9.61 -17.21
C LEU A 364 13.28 8.87 -18.55
N GLU A 365 14.42 9.06 -19.21
CA GLU A 365 14.75 8.38 -20.48
C GLU A 365 14.91 6.87 -20.27
N GLU A 366 15.68 6.47 -19.25
CA GLU A 366 15.93 5.07 -18.89
C GLU A 366 14.65 4.35 -18.47
N LEU A 367 13.89 4.91 -17.52
CA LEU A 367 12.67 4.29 -17.00
C LEU A 367 11.55 4.19 -18.05
N ARG A 368 11.59 5.05 -19.08
CA ARG A 368 10.68 4.95 -20.23
C ARG A 368 11.09 3.85 -21.21
N ALA A 369 12.40 3.67 -21.44
CA ALA A 369 12.94 2.79 -22.47
C ALA A 369 13.08 1.32 -22.03
N ASP A 370 13.52 1.09 -20.78
CA ASP A 370 14.02 -0.22 -20.34
C ASP A 370 12.97 -1.11 -19.67
N VAL A 371 11.80 -0.57 -19.33
CA VAL A 371 10.77 -1.30 -18.59
C VAL A 371 9.58 -1.57 -19.49
N ALA A 372 9.41 -2.82 -19.92
CA ALA A 372 8.15 -3.29 -20.49
C ALA A 372 7.02 -2.83 -19.56
N ALA A 373 5.99 -2.18 -20.12
CA ALA A 373 4.87 -1.70 -19.31
C ALA A 373 4.40 -2.84 -18.39
N PRO A 374 4.22 -2.58 -17.08
CA PRO A 374 3.79 -3.64 -16.17
C PRO A 374 2.56 -4.30 -16.78
N SER A 375 2.64 -5.62 -16.99
CA SER A 375 1.57 -6.38 -17.63
C SER A 375 0.23 -6.03 -16.97
N ALA A 376 -0.72 -5.54 -17.76
CA ALA A 376 -2.11 -5.46 -17.34
C ALA A 376 -2.57 -6.86 -16.89
N SER A 377 -3.02 -6.90 -15.63
CA SER A 377 -3.50 -8.01 -14.81
C SER A 377 -2.83 -9.39 -14.99
N PRO A 378 -2.34 -10.00 -13.89
CA PRO A 378 -1.94 -11.40 -13.89
C PRO A 378 -3.10 -12.39 -14.05
N ASN A 379 -4.35 -11.93 -13.97
CA ASN A 379 -5.44 -12.79 -13.55
C ASN A 379 -6.51 -13.12 -14.60
N GLN A 380 -6.39 -12.68 -15.86
CA GLN A 380 -7.45 -13.01 -16.84
C GLN A 380 -7.19 -12.73 -18.32
N ARG A 381 -5.97 -12.43 -18.78
CA ARG A 381 -5.73 -12.46 -20.23
C ARG A 381 -5.61 -13.90 -20.70
N GLY A 382 -6.56 -14.34 -21.53
CA GLY A 382 -6.37 -15.49 -22.41
C GLY A 382 -5.07 -15.27 -23.19
N THR A 383 -4.03 -16.01 -22.84
CA THR A 383 -2.82 -16.09 -23.65
C THR A 383 -3.16 -16.76 -25.00
N PRO A 384 -2.34 -16.58 -26.05
CA PRO A 384 -2.61 -17.10 -27.40
C PRO A 384 -2.94 -18.60 -27.47
N ASP A 385 -2.66 -19.36 -26.41
CA ASP A 385 -2.90 -20.80 -26.27
C ASP A 385 -4.33 -21.19 -25.85
N GLY A 386 -5.26 -20.24 -25.67
CA GLY A 386 -6.69 -20.56 -25.46
C GLY A 386 -7.05 -21.24 -24.13
N ILE A 387 -6.23 -21.07 -23.08
CA ILE A 387 -6.46 -21.66 -21.75
C ILE A 387 -7.10 -20.62 -20.80
N PRO A 388 -8.31 -20.84 -20.28
CA PRO A 388 -9.00 -19.91 -19.37
C PRO A 388 -8.55 -20.03 -17.92
N GLY A 389 -8.73 -18.96 -17.13
CA GLY A 389 -8.72 -19.04 -15.66
C GLY A 389 -7.35 -19.19 -14.98
N LYS A 390 -6.24 -18.72 -15.57
CA LYS A 390 -4.94 -18.70 -14.89
C LYS A 390 -4.98 -17.77 -13.66
N PHE A 391 -4.84 -18.35 -12.47
CA PHE A 391 -4.65 -17.62 -11.22
C PHE A 391 -3.18 -17.59 -10.84
N GLU A 392 -2.67 -16.43 -10.46
CA GLU A 392 -1.30 -16.35 -9.96
C GLU A 392 -1.17 -16.99 -8.57
N PRO A 393 -0.06 -17.71 -8.28
CA PRO A 393 0.19 -18.26 -6.95
C PRO A 393 0.13 -17.20 -5.84
N ALA A 394 0.51 -15.96 -6.14
CA ALA A 394 0.43 -14.85 -5.19
C ALA A 394 -1.02 -14.49 -4.84
N TRP A 395 -1.92 -14.48 -5.82
CA TRP A 395 -3.36 -14.36 -5.60
C TRP A 395 -3.78 -15.46 -4.63
N LEU A 396 -3.52 -16.74 -4.96
CA LEU A 396 -4.02 -17.88 -4.17
C LEU A 396 -3.54 -17.87 -2.72
N ARG A 397 -2.34 -17.33 -2.46
CA ARG A 397 -1.84 -17.11 -1.10
C ARG A 397 -2.61 -16.01 -0.34
N LEU A 398 -3.06 -14.95 -1.02
CA LEU A 398 -3.82 -13.86 -0.40
C LEU A 398 -5.21 -14.30 0.08
N ARG A 399 -5.97 -15.12 -0.67
CA ARG A 399 -7.28 -15.64 -0.18
C ARG A 399 -7.17 -16.70 0.85
N GLU A 400 -6.11 -17.50 0.87
CA GLU A 400 -6.12 -18.76 1.63
C GLU A 400 -6.57 -18.57 3.10
N PRO A 401 -6.06 -17.58 3.86
CA PRO A 401 -6.54 -17.32 5.21
C PRO A 401 -8.04 -16.97 5.28
N VAL A 402 -8.54 -16.25 4.27
CA VAL A 402 -9.95 -15.84 4.15
C VAL A 402 -10.84 -17.04 3.80
N ASP A 403 -10.43 -17.84 2.82
CA ASP A 403 -11.10 -19.08 2.46
C ASP A 403 -11.28 -19.97 3.69
N HIS A 404 -10.21 -20.16 4.47
CA HIS A 404 -10.21 -21.08 5.61
C HIS A 404 -11.17 -20.64 6.72
N ARG A 405 -11.26 -19.34 6.99
CA ARG A 405 -12.16 -18.80 8.04
C ARG A 405 -13.61 -18.63 7.59
N SER A 406 -13.86 -18.56 6.27
CA SER A 406 -15.22 -18.38 5.73
C SER A 406 -15.99 -19.67 5.54
N ARG A 407 -15.32 -20.82 5.38
CA ARG A 407 -15.97 -22.11 5.18
C ARG A 407 -16.92 -22.47 6.33
N SER A 408 -18.02 -23.14 5.99
CA SER A 408 -19.05 -23.54 6.93
C SER A 408 -18.57 -24.65 7.87
N THR A 409 -18.31 -24.28 9.12
CA THR A 409 -17.99 -25.25 10.18
C THR A 409 -19.07 -26.29 10.36
N GLY A 410 -20.36 -25.93 10.21
CA GLY A 410 -21.48 -26.87 10.34
C GLY A 410 -21.52 -27.93 9.25
N LEU A 411 -21.21 -27.58 8.00
CA LEU A 411 -21.10 -28.58 6.93
C LEU A 411 -19.87 -29.46 7.10
N GLU A 412 -18.75 -28.87 7.53
CA GLU A 412 -17.54 -29.63 7.84
C GLU A 412 -17.75 -30.60 8.99
N ASP A 413 -18.44 -30.22 10.05
CA ASP A 413 -18.71 -31.10 11.19
C ASP A 413 -19.55 -32.31 10.75
N LEU A 414 -20.54 -32.09 9.88
CA LEU A 414 -21.32 -33.19 9.26
C LEU A 414 -20.43 -34.09 8.39
N LEU A 415 -19.52 -33.51 7.60
CA LEU A 415 -18.53 -34.26 6.82
C LEU A 415 -17.62 -35.11 7.72
N MET A 416 -17.10 -34.53 8.81
CA MET A 416 -16.23 -35.22 9.77
C MET A 416 -16.95 -36.36 10.47
N GLU A 417 -18.22 -36.17 10.87
CA GLU A 417 -19.04 -37.24 11.44
C GLU A 417 -19.18 -38.42 10.48
N ARG A 418 -19.42 -38.12 9.19
CA ARG A 418 -19.54 -39.14 8.14
C ARG A 418 -18.22 -39.87 7.92
N ALA A 419 -17.12 -39.13 7.77
CA ALA A 419 -15.79 -39.68 7.56
C ALA A 419 -15.35 -40.59 8.72
N ARG A 420 -15.65 -40.21 9.97
CA ARG A 420 -15.35 -41.03 11.16
C ARG A 420 -16.09 -42.38 11.15
N ARG A 421 -17.32 -42.40 10.65
CA ARG A 421 -18.16 -43.61 10.62
C ARG A 421 -17.80 -44.55 9.47
N GLU A 422 -17.42 -44.00 8.33
CA GLU A 422 -17.24 -44.79 7.11
C GLU A 422 -15.80 -45.12 6.77
N GLY A 423 -14.83 -44.32 7.23
CA GLY A 423 -13.41 -44.47 6.90
C GLY A 423 -13.13 -44.20 5.42
N TRP A 424 -12.57 -43.04 5.11
CA TRP A 424 -12.25 -42.66 3.73
C TRP A 424 -10.75 -42.75 3.47
N ASP A 425 -10.37 -43.43 2.40
CA ASP A 425 -8.97 -43.71 2.05
C ASP A 425 -8.44 -42.79 0.94
N THR A 426 -9.34 -42.22 0.13
CA THR A 426 -9.03 -41.43 -1.06
C THR A 426 -9.83 -40.13 -1.10
N ALA A 427 -9.17 -39.03 -1.48
CA ALA A 427 -9.81 -37.75 -1.70
C ALA A 427 -9.22 -37.05 -2.93
N VAL A 428 -10.06 -36.34 -3.68
CA VAL A 428 -9.64 -35.52 -4.81
C VAL A 428 -10.10 -34.07 -4.63
N ASP A 429 -9.25 -33.12 -5.00
CA ASP A 429 -9.60 -31.70 -5.11
C ASP A 429 -9.51 -31.26 -6.58
N LEU A 430 -10.66 -30.90 -7.15
CA LEU A 430 -10.81 -30.47 -8.54
C LEU A 430 -10.55 -28.98 -8.66
N GLY A 431 -9.60 -28.59 -9.51
CA GLY A 431 -9.17 -27.19 -9.64
C GLY A 431 -8.48 -26.69 -8.37
N GLY A 432 -7.78 -27.58 -7.65
CA GLY A 432 -7.27 -27.30 -6.31
C GLY A 432 -6.13 -26.27 -6.26
N GLY A 433 -5.60 -25.83 -7.41
CA GLY A 433 -4.52 -24.87 -7.51
C GLY A 433 -3.30 -25.30 -6.69
N THR A 434 -2.92 -24.48 -5.71
CA THR A 434 -1.78 -24.79 -4.82
C THR A 434 -2.14 -25.72 -3.65
N GLY A 435 -3.37 -26.23 -3.56
CA GLY A 435 -3.82 -27.19 -2.54
C GLY A 435 -4.37 -26.57 -1.25
N SER A 436 -5.07 -25.42 -1.33
CA SER A 436 -5.66 -24.75 -0.15
C SER A 436 -6.67 -25.64 0.57
N ASN A 437 -7.55 -26.31 -0.18
CA ASN A 437 -8.58 -27.17 0.37
C ASN A 437 -7.98 -28.41 1.05
N VAL A 438 -6.95 -29.00 0.42
CA VAL A 438 -6.15 -30.09 0.98
C VAL A 438 -5.55 -29.71 2.34
N ARG A 439 -4.91 -28.54 2.43
CA ARG A 439 -4.32 -28.05 3.69
C ARG A 439 -5.38 -27.84 4.77
N HIS A 440 -6.50 -27.23 4.42
CA HIS A 440 -7.59 -26.94 5.35
C HIS A 440 -8.24 -28.22 5.91
N LEU A 441 -8.73 -29.08 5.03
CA LEU A 441 -9.45 -30.29 5.42
C LEU A 441 -8.55 -31.31 6.10
N SER A 442 -7.27 -31.42 5.70
CA SER A 442 -6.33 -32.30 6.40
C SER A 442 -6.11 -31.87 7.85
N ARG A 443 -6.04 -30.55 8.14
CA ARG A 443 -5.97 -30.05 9.53
C ARG A 443 -7.24 -30.37 10.31
N ARG A 444 -8.42 -30.23 9.70
CA ARG A 444 -9.71 -30.56 10.34
C ARG A 444 -9.85 -32.05 10.64
N LEU A 445 -9.50 -32.91 9.68
CA LEU A 445 -9.47 -34.37 9.85
C LEU A 445 -8.52 -34.79 10.97
N GLN A 446 -7.29 -34.25 10.95
CA GLN A 446 -6.29 -34.50 11.99
C GLN A 446 -6.78 -34.06 13.38
N GLY A 447 -7.34 -32.85 13.50
CA GLY A 447 -7.91 -32.34 14.75
C GLY A 447 -9.11 -33.16 15.25
N ALA A 448 -9.84 -33.80 14.34
CA ALA A 448 -10.96 -34.68 14.64
C ALA A 448 -10.56 -36.14 14.94
N GLY A 449 -9.26 -36.46 14.90
CA GLY A 449 -8.72 -37.82 15.10
C GLY A 449 -9.04 -38.78 13.96
N ILE A 450 -9.34 -38.27 12.76
CA ILE A 450 -9.69 -39.06 11.59
C ILE A 450 -8.44 -39.24 10.71
N PRO A 451 -8.13 -40.45 10.23
CA PRO A 451 -7.01 -40.66 9.30
C PRO A 451 -7.11 -39.76 8.07
N ILE A 452 -5.98 -39.16 7.68
CA ILE A 452 -5.92 -38.29 6.51
C ILE A 452 -5.94 -39.18 5.24
N PRO A 453 -6.88 -38.96 4.31
CA PRO A 453 -6.94 -39.74 3.07
C PRO A 453 -5.76 -39.40 2.15
N ARG A 454 -5.50 -40.28 1.17
CA ARG A 454 -4.57 -39.96 0.09
C ARG A 454 -5.21 -38.91 -0.82
N TRP A 455 -4.67 -37.70 -0.78
CA TRP A 455 -5.12 -36.59 -1.62
C TRP A 455 -4.54 -36.65 -3.03
N THR A 456 -5.39 -36.35 -4.01
CA THR A 456 -5.00 -36.04 -5.39
C THR A 456 -5.55 -34.67 -5.76
N VAL A 457 -4.73 -33.79 -6.33
CA VAL A 457 -5.16 -32.49 -6.86
C VAL A 457 -5.14 -32.55 -8.37
N VAL A 458 -6.24 -32.13 -9.00
CA VAL A 458 -6.33 -32.00 -10.46
C VAL A 458 -6.31 -30.52 -10.82
N ASP A 459 -5.34 -30.11 -11.64
CA ASP A 459 -5.25 -28.75 -12.17
C ASP A 459 -4.62 -28.75 -13.57
N HIS A 460 -4.89 -27.74 -14.37
CA HIS A 460 -4.31 -27.61 -15.70
C HIS A 460 -2.94 -26.90 -15.67
N ASP A 461 -2.69 -26.07 -14.64
CA ASP A 461 -1.48 -25.26 -14.53
C ASP A 461 -0.35 -26.01 -13.78
N PRO A 462 0.74 -26.39 -14.47
CA PRO A 462 1.86 -27.10 -13.84
C PRO A 462 2.59 -26.27 -12.78
N ARG A 463 2.51 -24.92 -12.84
CA ARG A 463 3.12 -24.04 -11.84
C ARG A 463 2.41 -24.14 -10.50
N LEU A 464 1.09 -24.30 -10.51
CA LEU A 464 0.27 -24.47 -9.31
C LEU A 464 0.50 -25.84 -8.67
N LEU A 465 0.51 -26.89 -9.51
CA LEU A 465 0.78 -28.26 -9.07
C LEU A 465 2.20 -28.41 -8.47
N ALA A 466 3.19 -27.68 -8.99
CA ALA A 466 4.55 -27.70 -8.45
C ALA A 466 4.65 -27.14 -7.01
N ALA A 467 3.66 -26.38 -6.54
CA ALA A 467 3.62 -25.84 -5.18
C ALA A 467 2.99 -26.82 -4.16
N LEU A 468 2.52 -27.99 -4.61
CA LEU A 468 1.88 -28.97 -3.73
C LEU A 468 2.89 -29.67 -2.81
N PRO A 469 2.47 -30.08 -1.59
CA PRO A 469 3.30 -30.92 -0.74
C PRO A 469 3.64 -32.27 -1.42
N PRO A 470 4.85 -32.83 -1.21
CA PRO A 470 5.28 -34.08 -1.88
C PRO A 470 4.37 -35.28 -1.66
N GLN A 471 3.63 -35.31 -0.55
CA GLN A 471 2.68 -36.37 -0.19
C GLN A 471 1.32 -36.27 -0.91
N VAL A 472 1.06 -35.18 -1.64
CA VAL A 472 -0.18 -34.96 -2.39
C VAL A 472 0.04 -35.38 -3.84
N GLY A 473 -0.81 -36.28 -4.34
CA GLY A 473 -0.80 -36.64 -5.76
C GLY A 473 -1.19 -35.45 -6.63
N ALA A 474 -0.55 -35.30 -7.79
CA ALA A 474 -0.86 -34.22 -8.73
C ALA A 474 -1.19 -34.82 -10.10
N VAL A 475 -2.34 -34.44 -10.65
CA VAL A 475 -2.77 -34.82 -12.00
C VAL A 475 -2.91 -33.55 -12.82
N ARG A 476 -2.07 -33.43 -13.85
CA ARG A 476 -2.18 -32.35 -14.83
C ARG A 476 -3.22 -32.74 -15.89
N GLY A 477 -4.29 -31.97 -16.01
CA GLY A 477 -5.32 -32.27 -17.01
C GLY A 477 -6.51 -31.34 -16.99
N SER A 478 -7.46 -31.60 -17.90
CA SER A 478 -8.75 -30.93 -17.98
C SER A 478 -9.67 -31.43 -16.87
N LEU A 479 -10.45 -30.51 -16.30
CA LEU A 479 -11.49 -30.84 -15.32
C LEU A 479 -12.66 -31.61 -15.96
N ALA A 480 -12.85 -31.50 -17.28
CA ALA A 480 -13.92 -32.19 -18.00
C ALA A 480 -13.58 -33.65 -18.35
N GLU A 481 -12.31 -34.04 -18.26
CA GLU A 481 -11.87 -35.41 -18.58
C GLU A 481 -11.13 -36.03 -17.39
N GLN A 482 -9.87 -35.63 -17.16
CA GLN A 482 -9.03 -36.19 -16.10
C GLN A 482 -9.63 -35.89 -14.71
N GLY A 483 -10.25 -34.72 -14.54
CA GLY A 483 -10.96 -34.37 -13.31
C GLY A 483 -12.08 -35.36 -12.97
N LEU A 484 -12.98 -35.63 -13.93
CA LEU A 484 -14.10 -36.56 -13.75
C LEU A 484 -13.61 -38.00 -13.51
N GLN A 485 -12.58 -38.43 -14.23
CA GLN A 485 -12.01 -39.77 -14.05
C GLN A 485 -11.45 -39.98 -12.65
N VAL A 486 -10.74 -39.00 -12.08
CA VAL A 486 -10.20 -39.10 -10.71
C VAL A 486 -11.32 -38.98 -9.68
N ALA A 487 -12.35 -38.16 -9.95
CA ALA A 487 -13.53 -38.03 -9.08
C ALA A 487 -14.29 -39.34 -8.92
N ALA A 488 -14.52 -40.08 -10.01
CA ALA A 488 -15.20 -41.38 -10.00
C ALA A 488 -14.55 -42.38 -9.03
N GLY A 489 -13.22 -42.38 -8.93
CA GLY A 489 -12.46 -43.30 -8.09
C GLY A 489 -12.21 -42.85 -6.65
N SER A 490 -12.81 -41.74 -6.20
CA SER A 490 -12.49 -41.12 -4.91
C SER A 490 -13.64 -41.22 -3.90
N ALA A 491 -13.32 -41.48 -2.63
CA ALA A 491 -14.31 -41.48 -1.55
C ALA A 491 -14.81 -40.07 -1.22
N LEU A 492 -13.92 -39.06 -1.27
CA LEU A 492 -14.26 -37.65 -1.10
C LEU A 492 -13.89 -36.86 -2.36
N VAL A 493 -14.86 -36.14 -2.93
CA VAL A 493 -14.62 -35.19 -4.02
C VAL A 493 -14.79 -33.78 -3.49
N THR A 494 -13.80 -32.93 -3.68
CA THR A 494 -13.84 -31.54 -3.26
C THR A 494 -13.55 -30.57 -4.40
N ALA A 495 -14.09 -29.36 -4.29
CA ALA A 495 -13.69 -28.23 -5.11
C ALA A 495 -13.93 -26.93 -4.32
N SER A 496 -13.16 -25.88 -4.60
CA SER A 496 -13.25 -24.59 -3.92
C SER A 496 -13.22 -23.46 -4.94
N ALA A 497 -14.25 -22.60 -4.97
CA ALA A 497 -14.39 -21.51 -5.94
C ALA A 497 -14.19 -21.94 -7.41
N LEU A 498 -14.71 -23.13 -7.73
CA LEU A 498 -14.72 -23.69 -9.08
C LEU A 498 -16.10 -23.61 -9.72
N LEU A 499 -17.16 -23.75 -8.91
CA LEU A 499 -18.50 -24.03 -9.42
C LEU A 499 -19.06 -22.89 -10.27
N ASP A 500 -18.75 -21.65 -9.91
CA ASP A 500 -19.13 -20.45 -10.65
C ASP A 500 -18.42 -20.30 -12.00
N LEU A 501 -17.36 -21.10 -12.26
CA LEU A 501 -16.58 -21.09 -13.50
C LEU A 501 -16.93 -22.22 -14.48
N VAL A 502 -17.80 -23.17 -14.08
CA VAL A 502 -18.17 -24.33 -14.90
C VAL A 502 -19.55 -24.19 -15.54
N THR A 503 -19.82 -25.03 -16.53
CA THR A 503 -21.13 -25.12 -17.18
C THR A 503 -22.08 -26.05 -16.42
N GLY A 504 -23.38 -25.93 -16.71
CA GLY A 504 -24.38 -26.89 -16.21
C GLY A 504 -24.10 -28.32 -16.68
N GLU A 505 -23.65 -28.49 -17.92
CA GLU A 505 -23.27 -29.78 -18.48
C GLU A 505 -22.13 -30.44 -17.70
N TRP A 506 -21.14 -29.66 -17.28
CA TRP A 506 -20.05 -30.18 -16.44
C TRP A 506 -20.55 -30.64 -15.07
N ILE A 507 -21.49 -29.92 -14.44
CA ILE A 507 -22.07 -30.34 -13.15
C ILE A 507 -22.88 -31.64 -13.30
N GLU A 508 -23.64 -31.79 -14.39
CA GLU A 508 -24.33 -33.04 -14.72
C GLU A 508 -23.32 -34.18 -14.91
N ALA A 509 -22.27 -33.96 -15.70
CA ALA A 509 -21.23 -34.94 -15.96
C ALA A 509 -20.45 -35.33 -14.69
N LEU A 510 -20.18 -34.36 -13.80
CA LEU A 510 -19.61 -34.65 -12.48
C LEU A 510 -20.53 -35.59 -11.72
N ALA A 511 -21.80 -35.24 -11.56
CA ALA A 511 -22.74 -36.05 -10.79
C ALA A 511 -22.95 -37.45 -11.40
N ASP A 512 -22.88 -37.59 -12.73
CA ASP A 512 -22.97 -38.87 -13.44
C ASP A 512 -21.70 -39.72 -13.33
N SER A 513 -20.53 -39.10 -13.14
CA SER A 513 -19.26 -39.80 -12.97
C SER A 513 -19.08 -40.43 -11.58
N LEU A 514 -19.87 -40.00 -10.58
CA LEU A 514 -19.69 -40.46 -9.21
C LEU A 514 -20.16 -41.91 -9.04
N GLU A 515 -19.27 -42.75 -8.55
CA GLU A 515 -19.53 -44.16 -8.34
C GLU A 515 -20.03 -44.45 -6.91
N THR A 516 -20.40 -45.71 -6.65
CA THR A 516 -20.79 -46.19 -5.30
C THR A 516 -19.69 -46.04 -4.24
N THR A 517 -18.44 -45.84 -4.68
CA THR A 517 -17.27 -45.57 -3.83
C THR A 517 -17.31 -44.14 -3.26
N THR A 518 -17.93 -43.18 -3.95
CA THR A 518 -18.03 -41.79 -3.52
C THR A 518 -18.99 -41.64 -2.34
N ARG A 519 -18.48 -41.07 -1.25
CA ARG A 519 -19.16 -40.94 0.05
C ARG A 519 -19.58 -39.52 0.37
N ALA A 520 -18.92 -38.53 -0.23
CA ALA A 520 -19.28 -37.13 -0.10
C ALA A 520 -18.72 -36.30 -1.25
N VAL A 521 -19.47 -35.27 -1.61
CA VAL A 521 -19.01 -34.17 -2.48
C VAL A 521 -19.11 -32.88 -1.70
N LEU A 522 -17.98 -32.19 -1.50
CA LEU A 522 -17.92 -30.90 -0.82
C LEU A 522 -17.47 -29.82 -1.80
N LEU A 523 -18.39 -28.94 -2.19
CA LEU A 523 -18.15 -27.80 -3.07
C LEU A 523 -18.20 -26.54 -2.22
N THR A 524 -17.06 -25.86 -2.04
CA THR A 524 -16.95 -24.70 -1.13
C THR A 524 -16.72 -23.40 -1.89
N LEU A 525 -17.07 -22.30 -1.23
CA LEU A 525 -16.74 -20.94 -1.64
C LEU A 525 -17.17 -20.65 -3.08
N SER A 526 -18.36 -21.10 -3.47
CA SER A 526 -18.93 -20.78 -4.77
C SER A 526 -19.57 -19.39 -4.70
N TRP A 527 -19.13 -18.46 -5.54
CA TRP A 527 -19.59 -17.07 -5.48
C TRP A 527 -21.09 -16.97 -5.73
N ASP A 528 -21.82 -16.24 -4.89
CA ASP A 528 -23.28 -16.09 -4.99
C ASP A 528 -23.72 -14.84 -5.76
N GLY A 529 -22.76 -14.08 -6.27
CA GLY A 529 -22.98 -12.84 -7.02
C GLY A 529 -23.02 -11.58 -6.15
N SER A 530 -23.01 -11.70 -4.82
CA SER A 530 -23.12 -10.53 -3.95
C SER A 530 -21.76 -10.00 -3.49
N ALA A 531 -21.68 -8.67 -3.43
CA ALA A 531 -20.59 -7.93 -2.79
C ALA A 531 -21.20 -6.72 -2.08
N ARG A 532 -21.07 -6.65 -0.75
CA ARG A 532 -21.68 -5.62 0.09
C ARG A 532 -20.62 -4.95 0.96
N TRP A 533 -20.73 -3.64 1.09
CA TRP A 533 -19.92 -2.88 2.04
C TRP A 533 -20.79 -2.56 3.25
N ARG A 534 -20.32 -2.92 4.43
CA ARG A 534 -20.99 -2.63 5.70
C ARG A 534 -20.07 -1.78 6.57
N GLU A 535 -20.65 -0.96 7.43
CA GLU A 535 -19.89 -0.32 8.50
C GLU A 535 -19.32 -1.40 9.43
N ALA A 536 -18.09 -1.18 9.90
CA ALA A 536 -17.52 -2.03 10.93
C ALA A 536 -18.33 -1.88 12.22
N ASP A 537 -18.49 -2.98 12.97
CA ASP A 537 -19.16 -2.92 14.26
C ASP A 537 -18.40 -1.95 15.18
N PRO A 538 -19.08 -1.03 15.90
CA PRO A 538 -18.40 -0.13 16.82
C PRO A 538 -17.64 -0.95 17.88
N PRO A 539 -16.48 -0.47 18.37
CA PRO A 539 -15.79 -1.11 19.47
C PRO A 539 -16.75 -1.29 20.66
N ALA A 540 -16.52 -2.35 21.46
CA ALA A 540 -17.45 -2.86 22.47
C ALA A 540 -17.81 -1.91 23.65
N ASP A 541 -17.42 -0.63 23.60
CA ASP A 541 -17.77 0.38 24.59
C ASP A 541 -18.50 1.58 23.95
N PRO A 542 -19.83 1.71 24.12
CA PRO A 542 -20.59 2.81 23.57
C PRO A 542 -20.66 3.93 24.63
N ARG A 543 -19.77 4.91 24.57
CA ARG A 543 -20.16 6.24 25.03
C ARG A 543 -20.93 6.91 23.90
N PRO A 544 -22.22 7.24 24.09
CA PRO A 544 -22.98 7.91 23.05
C PRO A 544 -22.34 9.27 22.79
N GLY A 545 -21.99 9.53 21.52
CA GLY A 545 -21.86 10.90 21.03
C GLY A 545 -23.19 11.65 21.22
N PRO A 546 -23.21 12.99 21.09
CA PRO A 546 -24.38 13.80 21.39
C PRO A 546 -25.65 13.41 20.60
N ASP A 547 -25.48 12.69 19.49
CA ASP A 547 -26.56 12.18 18.65
C ASP A 547 -26.51 10.65 18.62
N GLY A 548 -27.42 10.03 19.36
CA GLY A 548 -27.58 8.58 19.49
C GLY A 548 -28.14 7.90 18.24
N ASP A 549 -27.40 7.95 17.13
CA ASP A 549 -27.82 7.31 15.88
C ASP A 549 -27.38 5.85 15.82
N ARG A 550 -28.37 4.96 15.87
CA ARG A 550 -28.21 3.59 15.34
C ARG A 550 -28.05 3.70 13.83
N HIS A 551 -26.86 3.42 13.31
CA HIS A 551 -26.56 3.65 11.90
C HIS A 551 -27.27 2.64 10.97
N PRO A 552 -27.92 3.10 9.89
CA PRO A 552 -28.51 2.25 8.87
C PRO A 552 -27.41 1.64 7.96
N PRO A 553 -27.69 0.55 7.22
CA PRO A 553 -26.75 0.06 6.20
C PRO A 553 -26.42 1.17 5.19
N LEU A 554 -25.17 1.20 4.69
CA LEU A 554 -24.77 2.05 3.58
C LEU A 554 -25.80 1.91 2.46
N ARG A 555 -26.47 3.02 2.10
CA ARG A 555 -27.48 3.05 1.04
C ARG A 555 -26.88 2.49 -0.25
N SER A 556 -27.69 1.78 -1.03
CA SER A 556 -27.24 1.26 -2.32
C SER A 556 -26.85 2.43 -3.24
N ASP A 557 -25.67 2.33 -3.86
CA ASP A 557 -25.15 3.32 -4.81
C ASP A 557 -25.38 2.76 -6.22
N PRO A 558 -26.12 3.47 -7.10
CA PRO A 558 -26.39 3.00 -8.46
C PRO A 558 -25.13 2.67 -9.27
N ARG A 559 -24.00 3.32 -8.99
CA ARG A 559 -22.72 3.04 -9.65
C ARG A 559 -22.17 1.68 -9.24
N MET A 560 -22.35 1.31 -7.97
CA MET A 560 -21.99 -0.02 -7.49
C MET A 560 -22.91 -1.09 -8.06
N GLU A 561 -24.21 -0.82 -8.14
CA GLU A 561 -25.17 -1.74 -8.76
C GLU A 561 -24.85 -1.98 -10.24
N ALA A 562 -24.56 -0.91 -10.98
CA ALA A 562 -24.14 -1.00 -12.38
C ALA A 562 -22.82 -1.77 -12.54
N LEU A 563 -21.83 -1.51 -11.67
CA LEU A 563 -20.57 -2.25 -11.63
C LEU A 563 -20.82 -3.75 -11.44
N MET A 564 -21.56 -4.14 -10.41
CA MET A 564 -21.79 -5.56 -10.12
C MET A 564 -22.59 -6.23 -11.26
N ALA A 565 -23.54 -5.53 -11.87
CA ALA A 565 -24.26 -6.03 -13.04
C ALA A 565 -23.33 -6.26 -14.25
N ALA A 566 -22.34 -5.38 -14.47
CA ALA A 566 -21.33 -5.59 -15.50
C ALA A 566 -20.41 -6.78 -15.18
N VAL A 567 -19.98 -6.92 -13.92
CA VAL A 567 -19.19 -8.07 -13.44
C VAL A 567 -19.97 -9.38 -13.61
N HIS A 568 -21.27 -9.41 -13.32
CA HIS A 568 -22.12 -10.59 -13.54
C HIS A 568 -22.15 -10.99 -15.02
N ARG A 569 -22.38 -10.04 -15.93
CA ARG A 569 -22.37 -10.31 -17.37
C ARG A 569 -21.02 -10.85 -17.85
N HIS A 570 -19.92 -10.30 -17.33
CA HIS A 570 -18.57 -10.79 -17.65
C HIS A 570 -18.35 -12.22 -17.10
N GLN A 571 -18.85 -12.51 -15.91
CA GLN A 571 -18.74 -13.83 -15.25
C GLN A 571 -19.51 -14.92 -16.02
N GLU A 572 -20.68 -14.63 -16.57
CA GLU A 572 -21.47 -15.56 -17.38
C GLU A 572 -20.92 -15.81 -18.80
N GLY A 573 -19.83 -15.13 -19.17
CA GLY A 573 -19.10 -15.38 -20.41
C GLY A 573 -18.42 -16.76 -20.45
N ASP A 574 -17.84 -17.09 -21.60
CA ASP A 574 -17.09 -18.35 -21.76
C ASP A 574 -15.80 -18.32 -20.93
N LYS A 575 -15.70 -19.21 -19.94
CA LYS A 575 -14.50 -19.44 -19.13
C LYS A 575 -13.74 -20.68 -19.62
N GLY A 576 -13.84 -20.95 -20.93
CA GLY A 576 -13.35 -22.04 -21.78
C GLY A 576 -13.68 -23.46 -21.38
N MET A 577 -14.77 -23.62 -20.64
CA MET A 577 -15.58 -24.85 -20.67
C MET A 577 -16.96 -24.59 -21.29
N GLY A 578 -17.16 -23.41 -21.91
CA GLY A 578 -18.44 -22.86 -22.31
C GLY A 578 -18.91 -21.74 -21.38
N PRO A 579 -20.09 -21.14 -21.64
CA PRO A 579 -20.67 -20.08 -20.82
C PRO A 579 -20.84 -20.52 -19.37
N ALA A 580 -20.14 -19.87 -18.44
CA ALA A 580 -20.15 -20.27 -17.04
C ALA A 580 -21.50 -19.97 -16.38
N LEU A 581 -21.86 -20.78 -15.39
CA LEU A 581 -23.08 -20.58 -14.62
C LEU A 581 -23.02 -19.36 -13.69
N GLY A 582 -21.81 -18.91 -13.33
CA GLY A 582 -21.60 -17.79 -12.43
C GLY A 582 -22.36 -17.97 -11.11
N PRO A 583 -23.09 -16.95 -10.63
CA PRO A 583 -23.77 -16.99 -9.33
C PRO A 583 -24.92 -17.99 -9.25
N ARG A 584 -25.38 -18.54 -10.39
CA ARG A 584 -26.44 -19.56 -10.43
C ARG A 584 -25.92 -20.96 -10.10
N ALA A 585 -24.61 -21.16 -10.14
CA ALA A 585 -24.01 -22.48 -10.07
C ALA A 585 -24.34 -23.29 -8.80
N PRO A 586 -24.36 -22.71 -7.58
CA PRO A 586 -24.70 -23.46 -6.37
C PRO A 586 -26.12 -24.03 -6.39
N ARG A 587 -27.06 -23.26 -6.95
CA ARG A 587 -28.45 -23.70 -7.09
C ARG A 587 -28.58 -24.82 -8.12
N VAL A 588 -27.90 -24.69 -9.27
CA VAL A 588 -27.90 -25.74 -10.30
C VAL A 588 -27.31 -27.04 -9.75
N ALA A 589 -26.18 -26.98 -9.04
CA ALA A 589 -25.60 -28.17 -8.41
C ALA A 589 -26.57 -28.83 -7.42
N GLU A 590 -27.22 -28.07 -6.55
CA GLU A 590 -28.22 -28.61 -5.62
C GLU A 590 -29.36 -29.32 -6.36
N GLU A 591 -29.90 -28.71 -7.41
CA GLU A 591 -30.96 -29.31 -8.23
C GLU A 591 -30.49 -30.61 -8.91
N VAL A 592 -29.27 -30.61 -9.49
CA VAL A 592 -28.66 -31.78 -10.15
C VAL A 592 -28.47 -32.95 -9.18
N PHE A 593 -27.88 -32.69 -8.01
CA PHE A 593 -27.61 -33.73 -7.01
C PHE A 593 -28.90 -34.27 -6.39
N ARG A 594 -29.86 -33.39 -6.04
CA ARG A 594 -31.15 -33.83 -5.47
C ARG A 594 -31.97 -34.67 -6.45
N ARG A 595 -31.96 -34.34 -7.74
CA ARG A 595 -32.64 -35.15 -8.77
C ARG A 595 -32.06 -36.56 -8.88
N ARG A 596 -30.78 -36.74 -8.51
CA ARG A 596 -30.09 -38.05 -8.42
C ARG A 596 -30.23 -38.71 -7.05
N GLY A 597 -31.07 -38.18 -6.16
CA GLY A 597 -31.34 -38.75 -4.85
C GLY A 597 -30.31 -38.45 -3.77
N TRP A 598 -29.36 -37.55 -4.02
CA TRP A 598 -28.40 -37.14 -2.99
C TRP A 598 -29.05 -36.25 -1.93
N GLU A 599 -28.63 -36.43 -0.68
CA GLU A 599 -28.94 -35.51 0.41
C GLU A 599 -28.01 -34.29 0.28
N VAL A 600 -28.59 -33.10 0.09
CA VAL A 600 -27.81 -31.87 -0.18
C VAL A 600 -28.07 -30.83 0.89
N HIS A 601 -26.99 -30.40 1.54
CA HIS A 601 -26.95 -29.32 2.53
C HIS A 601 -26.22 -28.11 1.95
N ARG A 602 -26.68 -26.90 2.29
CA ARG A 602 -26.06 -25.64 1.89
C ARG A 602 -25.85 -24.74 3.09
N ALA A 603 -24.81 -23.93 3.04
CA ALA A 603 -24.54 -22.91 4.04
C ALA A 603 -23.97 -21.65 3.38
N HIS A 604 -24.34 -20.49 3.92
CA HIS A 604 -23.67 -19.24 3.58
C HIS A 604 -22.26 -19.24 4.19
N ALA A 605 -21.28 -18.87 3.38
CA ALA A 605 -19.86 -18.86 3.70
C ALA A 605 -19.19 -17.58 3.19
N PRO A 606 -19.74 -16.38 3.49
CA PRO A 606 -19.24 -15.14 2.91
C PRO A 606 -17.79 -14.88 3.35
N TRP A 607 -17.01 -14.30 2.45
CA TRP A 607 -15.79 -13.62 2.85
C TRP A 607 -16.16 -12.36 3.60
N GLN A 608 -15.52 -12.16 4.74
CA GLN A 608 -15.54 -10.90 5.47
C GLN A 608 -14.12 -10.36 5.46
N LEU A 609 -13.93 -9.25 4.74
CA LEU A 609 -12.65 -8.60 4.53
C LEU A 609 -12.61 -7.31 5.35
N ASP A 610 -11.70 -7.25 6.31
CA ASP A 610 -11.44 -6.06 7.12
C ASP A 610 -10.10 -5.40 6.73
N ALA A 611 -9.61 -4.48 7.55
CA ALA A 611 -8.34 -3.78 7.32
C ALA A 611 -7.14 -4.73 7.13
N ALA A 612 -7.12 -5.89 7.79
CA ALA A 612 -6.06 -6.88 7.65
C ALA A 612 -6.08 -7.59 6.29
N ASP A 613 -7.22 -7.58 5.60
CA ASP A 613 -7.40 -8.18 4.28
C ASP A 613 -7.36 -7.16 3.14
N LEU A 614 -6.92 -5.92 3.41
CA LEU A 614 -6.90 -4.83 2.43
C LEU A 614 -6.20 -5.22 1.12
N ALA A 615 -5.09 -5.96 1.19
CA ALA A 615 -4.38 -6.45 0.01
C ALA A 615 -5.27 -7.34 -0.88
N LEU A 616 -6.10 -8.22 -0.29
CA LEU A 616 -7.05 -9.03 -1.04
C LEU A 616 -8.21 -8.17 -1.58
N ALA A 617 -8.73 -7.24 -0.77
CA ALA A 617 -9.79 -6.34 -1.20
C ALA A 617 -9.37 -5.50 -2.42
N LEU A 618 -8.12 -5.03 -2.46
CA LEU A 618 -7.54 -4.32 -3.60
C LEU A 618 -7.53 -5.17 -4.87
N GLU A 619 -7.09 -6.43 -4.78
CA GLU A 619 -7.06 -7.36 -5.91
C GLU A 619 -8.47 -7.65 -6.45
N LEU A 620 -9.46 -7.81 -5.56
CA LEU A 620 -10.86 -8.01 -5.93
C LEU A 620 -11.46 -6.79 -6.62
N VAL A 621 -11.31 -5.61 -6.01
CA VAL A 621 -11.81 -4.34 -6.56
C VAL A 621 -11.21 -4.09 -7.94
N ARG A 622 -9.91 -4.35 -8.10
CA ARG A 622 -9.27 -4.24 -9.42
C ARG A 622 -9.90 -5.20 -10.43
N GLY A 623 -10.05 -6.48 -10.07
CA GLY A 623 -10.67 -7.48 -10.94
C GLY A 623 -12.10 -7.11 -11.36
N TRP A 624 -12.89 -6.50 -10.45
CA TRP A 624 -14.22 -6.00 -10.77
C TRP A 624 -14.20 -4.82 -11.75
N LEU A 625 -13.28 -3.87 -11.56
CA LEU A 625 -13.12 -2.74 -12.47
C LEU A 625 -12.66 -3.20 -13.86
N GLU A 626 -11.71 -4.13 -13.94
CA GLU A 626 -11.23 -4.71 -15.20
C GLU A 626 -12.36 -5.46 -15.94
N ALA A 627 -13.07 -6.35 -15.25
CA ALA A 627 -14.21 -7.08 -15.81
C ALA A 627 -15.32 -6.15 -16.29
N ALA A 628 -15.63 -5.11 -15.52
CA ALA A 628 -16.61 -4.11 -15.92
C ALA A 628 -16.16 -3.31 -17.14
N ALA A 629 -14.87 -2.96 -17.24
CA ALA A 629 -14.33 -2.19 -18.37
C ALA A 629 -14.40 -2.97 -19.70
N GLU A 630 -14.27 -4.30 -19.67
CA GLU A 630 -14.43 -5.14 -20.87
C GLU A 630 -15.89 -5.19 -21.36
N VAL A 631 -16.86 -5.04 -20.45
CA VAL A 631 -18.29 -5.06 -20.77
C VAL A 631 -18.80 -3.66 -21.13
N ASP A 632 -18.48 -2.66 -20.31
CA ASP A 632 -18.84 -1.26 -20.45
C ASP A 632 -17.80 -0.36 -19.74
N PRO A 633 -16.87 0.25 -20.47
CA PRO A 633 -15.86 1.16 -19.92
C PRO A 633 -16.43 2.27 -19.05
N GLY A 634 -17.60 2.82 -19.39
CA GLY A 634 -18.21 3.94 -18.66
C GLY A 634 -18.66 3.54 -17.25
N THR A 635 -19.12 2.29 -17.08
CA THR A 635 -19.47 1.74 -15.76
C THR A 635 -18.24 1.61 -14.87
N SER A 636 -17.12 1.10 -15.39
CA SER A 636 -15.86 1.00 -14.62
C SER A 636 -15.38 2.38 -14.17
N GLU A 637 -15.40 3.36 -15.08
CA GLU A 637 -14.97 4.74 -14.80
C GLU A 637 -15.83 5.39 -13.70
N ALA A 638 -17.16 5.28 -13.81
CA ALA A 638 -18.07 5.85 -12.83
C ALA A 638 -17.88 5.27 -11.42
N ALA A 639 -17.55 3.97 -11.31
CA ALA A 639 -17.40 3.27 -10.03
C ALA A 639 -16.01 3.40 -9.38
N ARG A 640 -14.98 3.79 -10.15
CA ARG A 640 -13.58 3.80 -9.70
C ARG A 640 -13.35 4.62 -8.42
N SER A 641 -13.73 5.90 -8.45
CA SER A 641 -13.56 6.78 -7.28
C SER A 641 -14.32 6.30 -6.05
N LEU A 642 -15.54 5.77 -6.23
CA LEU A 642 -16.34 5.20 -5.13
C LEU A 642 -15.64 4.00 -4.47
N LEU A 643 -15.01 3.14 -5.27
CA LEU A 643 -14.30 1.97 -4.75
C LEU A 643 -12.98 2.37 -4.07
N GLU A 644 -12.28 3.37 -4.59
CA GLU A 644 -11.10 3.96 -3.94
C GLU A 644 -11.46 4.45 -2.52
N ASP A 645 -12.56 5.19 -2.38
CA ASP A 645 -13.04 5.68 -1.08
C ASP A 645 -13.31 4.52 -0.11
N ARG A 646 -13.99 3.49 -0.59
CA ARG A 646 -14.35 2.32 0.21
C ARG A 646 -13.12 1.53 0.66
N LEU A 647 -12.08 1.45 -0.18
CA LEU A 647 -10.80 0.84 0.18
C LEU A 647 -10.08 1.64 1.26
N HIS A 648 -10.10 2.98 1.20
CA HIS A 648 -9.55 3.82 2.27
C HIS A 648 -10.32 3.72 3.58
N LEU A 649 -11.65 3.60 3.53
CA LEU A 649 -12.46 3.40 4.74
C LEU A 649 -12.24 1.99 5.33
N LEU A 650 -12.09 0.97 4.48
CA LEU A 650 -11.72 -0.39 4.91
C LEU A 650 -10.30 -0.40 5.52
N ALA A 651 -9.36 0.31 4.91
CA ALA A 651 -8.00 0.49 5.42
C ALA A 651 -7.98 1.11 6.84
N ARG A 652 -8.99 1.92 7.17
CA ARG A 652 -9.17 2.56 8.49
C ARG A 652 -9.99 1.72 9.47
N GLY A 653 -10.38 0.50 9.09
CA GLY A 653 -11.26 -0.34 9.90
C GLY A 653 -12.68 0.23 10.06
N GLN A 654 -13.10 1.15 9.18
CA GLN A 654 -14.43 1.76 9.21
C GLN A 654 -15.45 0.98 8.35
N LEU A 655 -14.97 0.23 7.35
CA LEU A 655 -15.80 -0.66 6.54
C LEU A 655 -15.29 -2.10 6.56
N VAL A 656 -16.22 -3.01 6.37
CA VAL A 656 -15.97 -4.42 6.03
C VAL A 656 -16.58 -4.70 4.66
N LEU A 657 -15.79 -5.34 3.79
CA LEU A 657 -16.28 -5.85 2.50
C LEU A 657 -16.73 -7.31 2.68
N GLU A 658 -18.01 -7.55 2.48
CA GLU A 658 -18.60 -8.88 2.46
C GLU A 658 -18.75 -9.37 1.02
N VAL A 659 -18.12 -10.49 0.67
CA VAL A 659 -18.28 -11.14 -0.64
C VAL A 659 -19.01 -12.46 -0.44
N GLY A 660 -20.23 -12.55 -0.97
CA GLY A 660 -21.11 -13.68 -0.73
C GLY A 660 -20.63 -14.94 -1.43
N HIS A 661 -20.52 -16.01 -0.64
CA HIS A 661 -20.24 -17.35 -1.16
C HIS A 661 -21.16 -18.36 -0.48
N LEU A 662 -21.32 -19.51 -1.13
CA LEU A 662 -22.07 -20.66 -0.66
C LEU A 662 -21.18 -21.90 -0.64
N ASP A 663 -21.32 -22.67 0.43
CA ASP A 663 -20.82 -24.03 0.54
C ASP A 663 -21.97 -25.01 0.32
N LEU A 664 -21.67 -26.12 -0.34
CA LEU A 664 -22.60 -27.21 -0.64
C LEU A 664 -21.94 -28.55 -0.29
N LEU A 665 -22.62 -29.34 0.53
CA LEU A 665 -22.27 -30.72 0.83
C LEU A 665 -23.35 -31.64 0.29
N ALA A 666 -22.98 -32.55 -0.61
CA ALA A 666 -23.84 -33.61 -1.10
C ALA A 666 -23.38 -34.96 -0.53
N LEU A 667 -24.32 -35.71 0.05
CA LEU A 667 -24.14 -37.04 0.59
C LEU A 667 -25.00 -38.04 -0.19
N PRO A 668 -24.49 -39.24 -0.50
CA PRO A 668 -25.24 -40.23 -1.25
C PRO A 668 -26.46 -40.72 -0.45
N PRO A 669 -27.53 -41.17 -1.12
CA PRO A 669 -28.75 -41.64 -0.46
C PRO A 669 -28.48 -42.77 0.56
N ARG A 670 -29.22 -42.73 1.68
CA ARG A 670 -29.17 -43.77 2.72
C ARG A 670 -29.62 -45.11 2.14
N GLY A 671 -28.65 -45.99 1.83
CA GLY A 671 -28.89 -47.32 1.25
C GLY A 671 -27.78 -47.83 0.32
N ALA A 672 -26.87 -46.98 -0.13
CA ALA A 672 -25.75 -47.36 -1.02
C ALA A 672 -24.52 -47.96 -0.30
N LEU A 673 -24.55 -48.06 1.03
CA LEU A 673 -23.61 -48.87 1.80
C LEU A 673 -24.12 -50.33 1.82
N ILE A 674 -23.90 -51.06 0.73
CA ILE A 674 -24.07 -52.52 0.77
C ILE A 674 -22.90 -53.09 1.58
N ASP A 675 -23.27 -53.71 2.69
CA ASP A 675 -22.45 -54.55 3.56
C ASP A 675 -21.57 -55.53 2.74
N PRO A 676 -20.23 -55.47 2.86
CA PRO A 676 -19.35 -56.47 2.24
C PRO A 676 -19.49 -57.89 2.86
N GLY A 677 -20.27 -58.04 3.93
CA GLY A 677 -20.31 -59.21 4.81
C GLY A 677 -21.42 -60.23 4.60
N ARG A 678 -22.19 -60.20 3.51
CA ARG A 678 -23.18 -61.27 3.22
C ARG A 678 -23.07 -61.85 1.81
N VAL A 679 -22.03 -62.67 1.62
CA VAL A 679 -22.08 -63.84 0.73
C VAL A 679 -21.53 -65.05 1.51
N THR A 680 -22.40 -65.69 2.28
CA THR A 680 -22.76 -67.12 2.26
C THR A 680 -23.63 -67.44 3.47
#